data_AF-A0A932LH30-F1
#
_entry.id   AF-A0A932LH30-F1
#
_cell.length_a   1.000
_cell.length_b   1.000
_cell.length_c   1.000
_cell.angle_alpha   90.00
_cell.angle_beta   90.00
_cell.angle_gamma   90.00
#
_symmetry.space_group_name_H-M   'P 1'
#
loop_
_entity.id
_entity.type
_entity.pdbx_description
1 polymer ?
#
loop_
_entity_poly.entity_id
_entity_poly.type
_entity_poly.pdbx_seq_one_letter_code
_entity_poly.pdbx_strand_id
1 'polypeptide(L)'
;MIRCLLLPVIFLASGPAGVVSEGPTYDVLIRGGDVYIGDGSAPIDADVGVRGDTIALVGRTEAARAGKEIDARGLAVAPGFINMLSWSTESLIAEGKSDSEIRQGVTTQVFGEGQSMGPLNVAMKRRRRAQQTVVRFDYEWSTLAEYLQYLERRGVAPNVASFVGASTVREYVMGLADRPPSPSELEQMQRLVEREMKAGALGVGSALFYPPGSFAKTEELIALCQVAARYGGIYTSHIRNQGSEIVEAIEELIRISREAAVPAEIYHFGTAGEENWGKLDRCIEIIEAARRDGLHITANMHAYPAGCTGLTACLPPWVQEGGADALFKRLKDPAARRRIAREIRSGIKGWDNPYRTVGSPERILLLQFQTAALKPFQGKTLAEIAATRGQEPIEVLMDLILEDRTRVETVYFTDTEENVRRQIKLPWISFGSDAASMSTDGVFAGYGTHPRAFGNFARVLGKYVRDEGLVSWQEAIHRLTGMPATNLGLDRRGLLREGFFADIVVFDRKEIADQATFEKPQQYAVGVKHVFVNGVQVLDDGKHTGALPGRALHVSRRRAETDASVPPRTGHRWADSRLALSTLEPLVPTLRVGTHVLPLRGLRTVPGDESPGAGDAERRGLAFPRRAWEREPDWTTLTRRVSERDYSLPVETPIALLPQNAKVGSDDDAYRAARLEMVRESLERAEPPIKNPRVLDAMRTTPRHQFVPQPHRKYAYVDTVLPIGYEQTISPPYIVAYMTEKIDPQPDDRVFEIGTGSGYQAAVLSPLAKEVYTIEIVEPLGRRAAETLKRLGYDNVFVKIGDGYKGWPEKAPFNKIIVTCSPDHVPQPLIDQLAEGGTMIIPVGERYQQSFYLVQKRNGQLTRERLLGTFFVPMTGEAERQRRDNPDGTKPSITNGNFEMGTDVEGGPEHWYYQRGVSLETKDAPEGKHYVVYSNDKPGHLAHSNQGFAVDGRFVESLDLSYWIKTEAVLAGPKAEQLAGISITFFDRNRSFLTTWRTGPFPRTMPWTSKEERVAVPRTARDAVIMIGLNGATGKVALDDVRLAPVPR
;
A
#
# COMPACT_ATOMS: atom_id res chain seq x y z
N MET A 1 48.19 -72.49 -1.49
CA MET A 1 47.83 -72.63 -0.07
C MET A 1 46.87 -71.53 0.30
N ILE A 2 45.73 -71.89 0.89
CA ILE A 2 44.77 -71.13 1.74
C ILE A 2 43.35 -71.60 1.41
N ARG A 3 42.69 -72.09 2.47
CA ARG A 3 41.44 -72.85 2.56
C ARG A 3 40.21 -71.97 2.38
N CYS A 4 39.08 -72.55 1.95
CA CYS A 4 37.85 -72.57 2.74
C CYS A 4 36.84 -73.61 2.21
N LEU A 5 36.33 -74.43 3.12
CA LEU A 5 35.43 -75.57 2.92
C LEU A 5 33.96 -75.13 3.00
N LEU A 6 33.15 -75.72 2.12
CA LEU A 6 31.69 -75.82 2.17
C LEU A 6 31.24 -76.87 3.21
N LEU A 7 30.14 -76.61 3.95
CA LEU A 7 29.11 -77.58 4.43
C LEU A 7 28.07 -76.87 5.35
N PRO A 8 26.88 -77.43 5.62
CA PRO A 8 25.62 -76.92 5.06
C PRO A 8 24.61 -76.42 6.11
N VAL A 9 23.52 -75.87 5.57
CA VAL A 9 22.33 -75.29 6.20
C VAL A 9 21.62 -76.26 7.17
N ILE A 10 21.30 -75.76 8.38
CA ILE A 10 20.31 -76.33 9.30
C ILE A 10 19.18 -75.30 9.48
N PHE A 11 17.96 -75.71 9.13
CA PHE A 11 16.71 -75.00 9.36
C PHE A 11 16.31 -75.09 10.84
N LEU A 12 16.13 -73.96 11.51
CA LEU A 12 15.40 -73.85 12.77
C LEU A 12 14.24 -72.86 12.58
N ALA A 13 13.03 -73.41 12.55
CA ALA A 13 11.78 -72.67 12.49
C ALA A 13 11.59 -71.86 13.78
N SER A 14 11.67 -70.54 13.64
CA SER A 14 11.12 -69.58 14.60
C SER A 14 9.93 -68.92 13.91
N GLY A 15 8.74 -69.13 14.46
CA GLY A 15 7.52 -68.50 13.95
C GLY A 15 7.65 -66.97 13.97
N PRO A 16 6.99 -66.25 13.03
CA PRO A 16 7.05 -64.81 13.04
C PRO A 16 6.40 -64.32 14.33
N ALA A 17 7.21 -63.76 15.24
CA ALA A 17 6.72 -62.83 16.23
C ALA A 17 5.94 -61.76 15.46
N GLY A 18 4.64 -61.63 15.76
CA GLY A 18 3.80 -60.62 15.16
C GLY A 18 4.51 -59.28 15.28
N VAL A 19 4.87 -58.68 14.14
CA VAL A 19 5.28 -57.29 14.09
C VAL A 19 4.04 -56.52 14.53
N VAL A 20 4.01 -56.11 15.81
CA VAL A 20 3.08 -55.08 16.25
C VAL A 20 3.46 -53.86 15.42
N SER A 21 2.65 -53.53 14.41
CA SER A 21 2.89 -52.31 13.64
C SER A 21 2.89 -51.15 14.63
N GLU A 22 4.02 -50.46 14.80
CA GLU A 22 4.03 -49.20 15.53
C GLU A 22 3.01 -48.29 14.86
N GLY A 23 1.95 -47.91 15.59
CA GLY A 23 0.89 -47.06 15.08
C GLY A 23 1.44 -45.71 14.62
N PRO A 24 0.71 -44.97 13.78
CA PRO A 24 1.15 -43.66 13.30
C PRO A 24 1.48 -42.72 14.48
N THR A 25 2.65 -42.09 14.41
CA THR A 25 3.09 -41.08 15.39
C THR A 25 2.60 -39.68 14.99
N TYR A 26 2.03 -38.95 15.95
CA TYR A 26 1.60 -37.56 15.83
C TYR A 26 2.41 -36.65 16.75
N ASP A 27 2.41 -35.34 16.49
CA ASP A 27 3.05 -34.37 17.38
C ASP A 27 2.13 -34.09 18.59
N VAL A 28 0.84 -33.90 18.32
CA VAL A 28 -0.22 -33.75 19.33
C VAL A 28 -1.37 -34.68 18.99
N LEU A 29 -1.98 -35.30 20.00
CA LEU A 29 -3.22 -36.08 19.86
C LEU A 29 -4.22 -35.68 20.94
N ILE A 30 -5.36 -35.14 20.51
CA ILE A 30 -6.48 -34.73 21.35
C ILE A 30 -7.51 -35.86 21.35
N ARG A 31 -7.78 -36.46 22.51
CA ARG A 31 -8.53 -37.72 22.62
C ARG A 31 -9.93 -37.57 23.22
N GLY A 32 -10.89 -38.29 22.65
CA GLY A 32 -12.20 -38.54 23.25
C GLY A 32 -13.10 -37.32 23.48
N GLY A 33 -12.91 -36.25 22.70
CA GLY A 33 -13.75 -35.05 22.76
C GLY A 33 -14.95 -35.09 21.82
N ASP A 34 -15.92 -34.21 22.06
CA ASP A 34 -17.00 -33.95 21.10
C ASP A 34 -16.45 -33.07 19.97
N VAL A 35 -16.09 -33.69 18.83
CA VAL A 35 -15.45 -33.00 17.71
C VAL A 35 -16.51 -32.36 16.81
N TYR A 36 -16.48 -31.03 16.73
CA TYR A 36 -17.25 -30.24 15.79
C TYR A 36 -16.40 -29.97 14.54
N ILE A 37 -16.85 -30.43 13.37
CA ILE A 37 -16.10 -30.23 12.12
C ILE A 37 -16.03 -28.76 11.70
N GLY A 38 -17.02 -27.96 12.10
CA GLY A 38 -17.13 -26.53 11.75
C GLY A 38 -17.97 -26.24 10.50
N ASP A 39 -18.61 -27.25 9.91
CA ASP A 39 -19.49 -27.13 8.72
C ASP A 39 -20.99 -27.19 9.06
N GLY A 40 -21.35 -27.11 10.34
CA GLY A 40 -22.73 -27.16 10.83
C GLY A 40 -23.26 -28.58 11.06
N SER A 41 -22.47 -29.63 10.78
CA SER A 41 -22.82 -31.01 11.11
C SER A 41 -22.82 -31.28 12.63
N ALA A 42 -23.57 -32.30 13.04
CA ALA A 42 -23.59 -32.75 14.44
C ALA A 42 -22.18 -33.20 14.88
N PRO A 43 -21.81 -33.02 16.16
CA PRO A 43 -20.50 -33.42 16.64
C PRO A 43 -20.33 -34.94 16.57
N ILE A 44 -19.09 -35.37 16.38
CA ILE A 44 -18.70 -36.79 16.37
C ILE A 44 -17.75 -37.08 17.54
N ASP A 45 -17.85 -38.28 18.10
CA ASP A 45 -16.91 -38.76 19.10
C ASP A 45 -15.65 -39.31 18.40
N ALA A 46 -14.60 -38.50 18.39
CA ALA A 46 -13.38 -38.74 17.62
C ALA A 46 -12.15 -38.16 18.31
N ASP A 47 -10.98 -38.62 17.88
CA ASP A 47 -9.70 -38.02 18.22
C ASP A 47 -9.23 -37.08 17.09
N VAL A 48 -8.43 -36.08 17.43
CA VAL A 48 -7.80 -35.16 16.47
C VAL A 48 -6.29 -35.26 16.60
N GLY A 49 -5.63 -35.75 15.55
CA GLY A 49 -4.18 -35.87 15.48
C GLY A 49 -3.57 -34.70 14.69
N VAL A 50 -2.51 -34.10 15.21
CA VAL A 50 -1.76 -33.00 14.59
C VAL A 50 -0.37 -33.47 14.20
N ARG A 51 0.07 -33.09 12.99
CA ARG A 51 1.45 -33.27 12.52
C ARG A 51 1.94 -31.98 11.85
N GLY A 52 3.03 -31.44 12.37
CA GLY A 52 3.55 -30.12 12.02
C GLY A 52 2.47 -29.06 12.27
N ASP A 53 2.13 -28.33 11.23
CA ASP A 53 1.10 -27.29 11.25
C ASP A 53 -0.28 -27.76 10.75
N THR A 54 -0.45 -29.06 10.50
CA THR A 54 -1.67 -29.62 9.90
C THR A 54 -2.36 -30.67 10.76
N ILE A 55 -3.67 -30.79 10.56
CA ILE A 55 -4.48 -31.89 11.06
C ILE A 55 -4.18 -33.13 10.21
N ALA A 56 -3.71 -34.18 10.84
CA ALA A 56 -3.32 -35.44 10.20
C ALA A 56 -4.32 -36.57 10.43
N LEU A 57 -5.24 -36.41 11.39
CA LEU A 57 -6.29 -37.38 11.69
C LEU A 57 -7.52 -36.66 12.25
N VAL A 58 -8.71 -37.05 11.78
CA VAL A 58 -9.98 -36.83 12.48
C VAL A 58 -10.74 -38.14 12.52
N GLY A 59 -10.71 -38.82 13.66
CA GLY A 59 -11.31 -40.15 13.81
C GLY A 59 -10.79 -40.87 15.05
N ARG A 60 -11.39 -42.02 15.39
CA ARG A 60 -10.94 -42.81 16.54
C ARG A 60 -9.64 -43.56 16.25
N THR A 61 -8.75 -43.62 17.24
CA THR A 61 -7.52 -44.41 17.11
C THR A 61 -7.10 -45.12 18.41
N GLU A 62 -7.02 -46.46 18.35
CA GLU A 62 -6.70 -47.30 19.51
C GLU A 62 -5.18 -47.52 19.72
N ALA A 63 -4.37 -47.34 18.67
CA ALA A 63 -2.92 -47.64 18.70
C ALA A 63 -2.01 -46.44 18.33
N ALA A 64 -2.56 -45.25 18.06
CA ALA A 64 -1.76 -44.07 17.79
C ALA A 64 -1.01 -43.60 19.04
N ARG A 65 0.20 -43.06 18.82
CA ARG A 65 1.01 -42.41 19.85
C ARG A 65 1.28 -40.97 19.44
N ALA A 66 1.46 -40.08 20.42
CA ALA A 66 1.87 -38.71 20.14
C ALA A 66 2.94 -38.19 21.12
N GLY A 67 3.68 -37.17 20.69
CA GLY A 67 4.61 -36.46 21.56
C GLY A 67 3.90 -35.76 22.72
N LYS A 68 2.70 -35.22 22.48
CA LYS A 68 1.78 -34.70 23.51
C LYS A 68 0.39 -35.31 23.34
N GLU A 69 -0.18 -35.81 24.44
CA GLU A 69 -1.57 -36.27 24.47
C GLU A 69 -2.42 -35.34 25.34
N ILE A 70 -3.62 -35.01 24.87
CA ILE A 70 -4.60 -34.18 25.57
C ILE A 70 -5.87 -35.01 25.73
N ASP A 71 -6.34 -35.17 26.97
CA ASP A 71 -7.64 -35.76 27.27
C ASP A 71 -8.74 -34.70 27.13
N ALA A 72 -9.59 -34.85 26.12
CA ALA A 72 -10.70 -33.95 25.85
C ALA A 72 -12.06 -34.55 26.21
N ARG A 73 -12.11 -35.61 27.04
CA ARG A 73 -13.37 -36.23 27.46
C ARG A 73 -14.29 -35.23 28.16
N GLY A 74 -15.50 -35.09 27.62
CA GLY A 74 -16.50 -34.12 28.10
C GLY A 74 -16.26 -32.68 27.63
N LEU A 75 -15.22 -32.42 26.83
CA LEU A 75 -14.91 -31.13 26.23
C LEU A 75 -15.33 -31.11 24.75
N ALA A 76 -15.59 -29.91 24.24
CA ALA A 76 -15.77 -29.67 22.82
C ALA A 76 -14.40 -29.42 22.15
N VAL A 77 -14.19 -30.02 20.98
CA VAL A 77 -13.03 -29.79 20.12
C VAL A 77 -13.55 -29.20 18.80
N ALA A 78 -13.11 -27.99 18.46
CA ALA A 78 -13.59 -27.27 17.29
C ALA A 78 -12.43 -26.61 16.52
N PRO A 79 -12.62 -26.18 15.27
CA PRO A 79 -11.68 -25.27 14.64
C PRO A 79 -11.56 -24.00 15.47
N GLY A 80 -10.37 -23.40 15.50
CA GLY A 80 -10.16 -22.13 16.17
C GLY A 80 -11.05 -21.03 15.60
N PHE A 81 -11.54 -20.14 16.48
CA PHE A 81 -12.52 -19.12 16.09
C PHE A 81 -11.87 -18.03 15.25
N ILE A 82 -12.64 -17.51 14.29
CA ILE A 82 -12.23 -16.43 13.40
C ILE A 82 -12.95 -15.16 13.86
N ASN A 83 -12.18 -14.18 14.33
CA ASN A 83 -12.71 -12.86 14.65
C ASN A 83 -12.88 -12.06 13.37
N MET A 84 -14.12 -12.01 12.88
CA MET A 84 -14.46 -11.44 11.58
C MET A 84 -14.24 -9.92 11.47
N LEU A 85 -14.25 -9.22 12.59
CA LEU A 85 -13.96 -7.80 12.67
C LEU A 85 -13.14 -7.51 13.92
N SER A 86 -11.86 -7.22 13.70
CA SER A 86 -10.88 -6.94 14.74
C SER A 86 -10.22 -5.57 14.55
N TRP A 87 -10.00 -4.89 15.68
CA TRP A 87 -9.21 -3.65 15.77
C TRP A 87 -7.84 -3.87 16.42
N SER A 88 -7.36 -5.11 16.41
CA SER A 88 -6.07 -5.46 17.03
C SER A 88 -4.84 -5.02 16.22
N THR A 89 -5.01 -4.06 15.31
CA THR A 89 -3.97 -3.63 14.36
C THR A 89 -2.76 -3.04 15.06
N GLU A 90 -3.00 -2.23 16.09
CA GLU A 90 -1.93 -1.62 16.91
C GLU A 90 -1.62 -2.48 18.12
N SER A 91 -2.63 -3.11 18.74
CA SER A 91 -2.42 -3.83 19.98
C SER A 91 -1.54 -5.07 19.81
N LEU A 92 -1.56 -5.74 18.66
CA LEU A 92 -0.63 -6.83 18.35
C LEU A 92 0.80 -6.37 18.08
N ILE A 93 1.02 -5.08 17.75
CA ILE A 93 2.37 -4.51 17.71
C ILE A 93 2.89 -4.38 19.14
N ALA A 94 2.07 -3.88 20.06
CA ALA A 94 2.46 -3.76 21.46
C ALA A 94 2.66 -5.13 22.12
N GLU A 95 1.67 -6.02 22.01
CA GLU A 95 1.59 -7.28 22.72
C GLU A 95 1.08 -8.40 21.79
N GLY A 96 2.02 -9.11 21.14
CA GLY A 96 1.70 -10.14 20.15
C GLY A 96 0.94 -11.37 20.68
N LYS A 97 0.82 -11.54 22.01
CA LYS A 97 0.12 -12.68 22.63
C LYS A 97 -1.38 -12.67 22.39
N SER A 98 -2.01 -11.51 22.14
CA SER A 98 -3.45 -11.42 21.91
C SER A 98 -4.29 -12.05 23.05
N ASP A 99 -3.88 -11.84 24.31
CA ASP A 99 -4.39 -12.58 25.48
C ASP A 99 -5.92 -12.62 25.57
N SER A 100 -6.60 -11.47 25.41
CA SER A 100 -8.07 -11.42 25.51
C SER A 100 -8.79 -12.26 24.46
N GLU A 101 -8.21 -12.45 23.28
CA GLU A 101 -8.85 -13.16 22.16
C GLU A 101 -8.47 -14.65 22.15
N ILE A 102 -7.20 -14.98 22.42
CA ILE A 102 -6.75 -16.38 22.53
C ILE A 102 -7.47 -17.11 23.66
N ARG A 103 -7.70 -16.43 24.80
CA ARG A 103 -8.47 -16.98 25.92
C ARG A 103 -9.95 -17.18 25.63
N GLN A 104 -10.46 -16.60 24.54
CA GLN A 104 -11.80 -16.82 24.02
C GLN A 104 -11.84 -17.89 22.92
N GLY A 105 -10.71 -18.46 22.51
CA GLY A 105 -10.61 -19.49 21.47
C GLY A 105 -10.32 -18.94 20.07
N VAL A 106 -10.02 -17.65 19.93
CA VAL A 106 -9.75 -17.03 18.62
C VAL A 106 -8.35 -17.37 18.14
N THR A 107 -8.25 -17.86 16.91
CA THR A 107 -6.98 -18.21 16.25
C THR A 107 -6.67 -17.35 15.03
N THR A 108 -7.65 -16.59 14.53
CA THR A 108 -7.48 -15.71 13.36
C THR A 108 -8.16 -14.37 13.58
N GLN A 109 -7.44 -13.28 13.31
CA GLN A 109 -7.92 -11.89 13.40
C GLN A 109 -8.07 -11.29 12.00
N VAL A 110 -9.24 -10.73 11.71
CA VAL A 110 -9.54 -10.07 10.43
C VAL A 110 -9.63 -8.56 10.63
N PHE A 111 -8.71 -7.81 10.00
CA PHE A 111 -8.63 -6.36 10.10
C PHE A 111 -9.25 -5.65 8.89
N GLY A 112 -9.51 -4.35 9.06
CA GLY A 112 -9.89 -3.46 7.98
C GLY A 112 -11.42 -3.36 7.86
N GLU A 113 -11.97 -2.35 8.52
CA GLU A 113 -13.36 -1.91 8.37
C GLU A 113 -13.44 -0.83 7.29
N GLY A 114 -12.73 0.29 7.47
CA GLY A 114 -12.63 1.37 6.45
C GLY A 114 -11.25 2.00 6.34
N GLN A 115 -10.44 1.89 7.39
CA GLN A 115 -9.03 2.21 7.38
C GLN A 115 -8.21 0.92 7.51
N SER A 116 -7.02 0.91 6.91
CA SER A 116 -6.09 -0.21 6.98
C SER A 116 -4.67 0.30 7.24
N MET A 117 -3.79 -0.57 7.73
CA MET A 117 -2.39 -0.24 8.02
C MET A 117 -1.53 -0.10 6.77
N GLY A 118 -2.08 -0.39 5.60
CA GLY A 118 -1.52 -0.06 4.30
C GLY A 118 -2.61 0.01 3.22
N PRO A 119 -2.37 0.71 2.12
CA PRO A 119 -1.12 1.38 1.77
C PRO A 119 -0.96 2.76 2.40
N LEU A 120 0.27 3.15 2.73
CA LEU A 120 0.61 4.43 3.36
C LEU A 120 1.67 5.19 2.57
N ASN A 121 1.42 6.46 2.27
CA ASN A 121 2.44 7.38 1.77
C ASN A 121 3.14 8.10 2.95
N VAL A 122 4.21 8.85 2.66
CA VAL A 122 5.02 9.55 3.69
C VAL A 122 4.17 10.51 4.53
N ALA A 123 3.25 11.24 3.90
CA ALA A 123 2.38 12.19 4.59
C ALA A 123 1.43 11.50 5.57
N MET A 124 0.86 10.35 5.17
CA MET A 124 0.03 9.51 6.04
C MET A 124 0.82 8.96 7.22
N LYS A 125 2.02 8.41 6.98
CA LYS A 125 2.88 7.90 8.07
C LYS A 125 3.20 8.99 9.10
N ARG A 126 3.56 10.19 8.65
CA ARG A 126 3.83 11.34 9.53
C ARG A 126 2.59 11.71 10.36
N ARG A 127 1.43 11.84 9.72
CA ARG A 127 0.17 12.19 10.39
C ARG A 127 -0.24 11.12 11.41
N ARG A 128 -0.24 9.84 11.02
CA ARG A 128 -0.63 8.74 11.92
C ARG A 128 0.35 8.58 13.08
N ARG A 129 1.66 8.76 12.86
CA ARG A 129 2.66 8.78 13.96
C ARG A 129 2.37 9.89 14.98
N ALA A 130 1.99 11.08 14.51
CA ALA A 130 1.64 12.19 15.39
C ALA A 130 0.34 11.95 16.19
N GLN A 131 -0.52 11.04 15.72
CA GLN A 131 -1.82 10.70 16.34
C GLN A 131 -1.74 9.49 17.28
N GLN A 132 -0.62 8.77 17.32
CA GLN A 132 -0.43 7.65 18.25
C GLN A 132 -0.62 8.10 19.70
N THR A 133 -1.13 7.20 20.55
CA THR A 133 -1.44 7.48 21.95
C THR A 133 -0.67 6.55 22.89
N VAL A 134 -1.29 5.46 23.36
CA VAL A 134 -0.71 4.46 24.26
C VAL A 134 0.31 3.60 23.53
N VAL A 135 -0.03 3.14 22.33
CA VAL A 135 0.86 2.29 21.52
C VAL A 135 1.70 3.18 20.60
N ARG A 136 3.03 3.13 20.77
CA ARG A 136 4.00 3.94 20.01
C ARG A 136 4.89 3.03 19.16
N PHE A 137 4.99 3.32 17.88
CA PHE A 137 5.78 2.55 16.92
C PHE A 137 6.07 3.34 15.65
N ASP A 138 7.06 2.90 14.88
CA ASP A 138 7.35 3.43 13.56
C ASP A 138 6.69 2.60 12.44
N TYR A 139 6.29 3.28 11.37
CA TYR A 139 5.70 2.65 10.19
C TYR A 139 6.79 2.15 9.24
N GLU A 140 7.27 0.93 9.47
CA GLU A 140 8.32 0.26 8.68
C GLU A 140 7.81 -0.29 7.32
N TRP A 141 6.51 -0.24 7.09
CA TRP A 141 5.84 -0.75 5.89
C TRP A 141 5.15 0.38 5.12
N SER A 142 4.89 0.17 3.83
CA SER A 142 4.14 1.10 2.97
C SER A 142 2.94 0.43 2.27
N THR A 143 2.90 -0.90 2.23
CA THR A 143 1.77 -1.69 1.71
C THR A 143 1.08 -2.45 2.84
N LEU A 144 -0.14 -2.94 2.59
CA LEU A 144 -0.89 -3.73 3.57
C LEU A 144 -0.21 -5.09 3.81
N ALA A 145 0.30 -5.71 2.75
CA ALA A 145 1.00 -6.99 2.85
C ALA A 145 2.27 -6.89 3.70
N GLU A 146 3.07 -5.82 3.52
CA GLU A 146 4.27 -5.59 4.34
C GLU A 146 3.92 -5.42 5.83
N TYR A 147 2.77 -4.83 6.16
CA TYR A 147 2.27 -4.73 7.53
C TYR A 147 1.90 -6.10 8.12
N LEU A 148 1.15 -6.92 7.38
CA LEU A 148 0.79 -8.26 7.87
C LEU A 148 2.03 -9.13 8.08
N GLN A 149 2.98 -9.07 7.14
CA GLN A 149 4.27 -9.74 7.28
C GLN A 149 5.14 -9.13 8.39
N TYR A 150 5.00 -7.84 8.70
CA TYR A 150 5.64 -7.22 9.84
C TYR A 150 5.14 -7.83 11.15
N LEU A 151 3.82 -8.01 11.32
CA LEU A 151 3.27 -8.69 12.49
C LEU A 151 3.74 -10.14 12.58
N GLU A 152 3.71 -10.88 11.48
CA GLU A 152 4.20 -12.27 11.42
C GLU A 152 5.68 -12.36 11.83
N ARG A 153 6.57 -11.53 11.26
CA ARG A 153 8.00 -11.52 11.62
C ARG A 153 8.26 -11.09 13.06
N ARG A 154 7.46 -10.16 13.58
CA ARG A 154 7.54 -9.70 14.97
C ARG A 154 7.11 -10.79 15.95
N GLY A 155 6.23 -11.69 15.50
CA GLY A 155 5.64 -12.75 16.29
C GLY A 155 4.30 -12.32 16.87
N VAL A 156 3.24 -12.98 16.44
CA VAL A 156 1.88 -12.85 16.98
C VAL A 156 1.29 -14.24 17.22
N ALA A 157 0.45 -14.40 18.25
CA ALA A 157 -0.20 -15.67 18.55
C ALA A 157 -1.26 -16.07 17.50
N PRO A 158 -2.22 -15.20 17.12
CA PRO A 158 -3.21 -15.53 16.10
C PRO A 158 -2.67 -15.31 14.68
N ASN A 159 -3.25 -16.01 13.70
CA ASN A 159 -3.14 -15.63 12.30
C ASN A 159 -3.77 -14.25 12.05
N VAL A 160 -3.29 -13.54 11.04
CA VAL A 160 -3.76 -12.18 10.71
C VAL A 160 -4.09 -12.02 9.23
N ALA A 161 -5.21 -11.39 8.91
CA ALA A 161 -5.66 -11.10 7.56
C ALA A 161 -6.29 -9.70 7.50
N SER A 162 -6.35 -9.06 6.33
CA SER A 162 -6.96 -7.72 6.25
C SER A 162 -7.55 -7.36 4.89
N PHE A 163 -8.62 -6.56 4.94
CA PHE A 163 -9.15 -5.78 3.83
C PHE A 163 -8.31 -4.51 3.59
N VAL A 164 -8.19 -4.09 2.33
CA VAL A 164 -7.70 -2.72 2.05
C VAL A 164 -8.82 -1.72 2.32
N GLY A 165 -8.55 -0.72 3.14
CA GLY A 165 -9.55 0.27 3.54
C GLY A 165 -9.77 1.32 2.45
N ALA A 166 -11.03 1.49 2.01
CA ALA A 166 -11.43 2.51 1.04
C ALA A 166 -11.04 3.93 1.49
N SER A 167 -11.17 4.25 2.77
CA SER A 167 -10.76 5.54 3.34
C SER A 167 -9.25 5.72 3.32
N THR A 168 -8.48 4.63 3.47
CA THR A 168 -7.00 4.66 3.36
C THR A 168 -6.57 4.91 1.93
N VAL A 169 -7.22 4.27 0.95
CA VAL A 169 -6.97 4.51 -0.49
C VAL A 169 -7.32 5.93 -0.89
N ARG A 170 -8.47 6.44 -0.43
CA ARG A 170 -8.90 7.83 -0.64
C ARG A 170 -7.91 8.83 -0.04
N GLU A 171 -7.53 8.63 1.22
CA GLU A 171 -6.54 9.46 1.92
C GLU A 171 -5.18 9.45 1.20
N TYR A 172 -4.78 8.31 0.64
CA TYR A 172 -3.53 8.16 -0.08
C TYR A 172 -3.46 9.07 -1.32
N VAL A 173 -4.56 9.14 -2.09
CA VAL A 173 -4.59 9.86 -3.37
C VAL A 173 -5.02 11.33 -3.21
N MET A 174 -6.04 11.56 -2.38
CA MET A 174 -6.74 12.85 -2.32
C MET A 174 -6.57 13.58 -0.98
N GLY A 175 -5.92 12.94 0.00
CA GLY A 175 -5.87 13.46 1.36
C GLY A 175 -7.24 13.42 2.05
N LEU A 176 -7.51 14.40 2.91
CA LEU A 176 -8.69 14.44 3.79
C LEU A 176 -9.80 15.37 3.28
N ALA A 177 -9.85 15.58 1.96
CA ALA A 177 -10.78 16.52 1.33
C ALA A 177 -12.19 15.93 1.13
N ASP A 178 -13.21 16.76 1.34
CA ASP A 178 -14.60 16.43 1.02
C ASP A 178 -14.94 16.83 -0.42
N ARG A 179 -14.50 16.02 -1.38
CA ARG A 179 -14.85 16.18 -2.81
C ARG A 179 -14.83 14.84 -3.54
N PRO A 180 -15.57 14.68 -4.64
CA PRO A 180 -15.40 13.50 -5.50
C PRO A 180 -13.97 13.39 -6.07
N PRO A 181 -13.46 12.18 -6.31
CA PRO A 181 -12.23 11.99 -7.09
C PRO A 181 -12.44 12.46 -8.52
N SER A 182 -11.43 13.11 -9.10
CA SER A 182 -11.33 13.24 -10.55
C SER A 182 -11.14 11.86 -11.21
N PRO A 183 -11.40 11.70 -12.52
CA PRO A 183 -11.21 10.42 -13.20
C PRO A 183 -9.80 9.82 -13.01
N SER A 184 -8.76 10.67 -13.05
CA SER A 184 -7.37 10.24 -12.84
C SER A 184 -7.09 9.80 -11.39
N GLU A 185 -7.70 10.48 -10.41
CA GLU A 185 -7.59 10.08 -9.00
C GLU A 185 -8.32 8.76 -8.74
N LEU A 186 -9.52 8.58 -9.29
CA LEU A 186 -10.26 7.32 -9.16
C LEU A 186 -9.46 6.16 -9.78
N GLU A 187 -8.85 6.36 -10.95
CA GLU A 187 -7.99 5.35 -11.57
C GLU A 187 -6.74 5.04 -10.71
N GLN A 188 -6.15 6.04 -10.06
CA GLN A 188 -5.06 5.82 -9.08
C GLN A 188 -5.54 5.00 -7.88
N MET A 189 -6.73 5.30 -7.35
CA MET A 189 -7.34 4.55 -6.25
C MET A 189 -7.61 3.09 -6.65
N GLN A 190 -8.15 2.86 -7.84
CA GLN A 190 -8.35 1.52 -8.42
C GLN A 190 -7.03 0.75 -8.55
N ARG A 191 -5.94 1.38 -9.02
CA ARG A 191 -4.61 0.76 -9.08
C ARG A 191 -4.04 0.40 -7.71
N LEU A 192 -4.30 1.21 -6.69
CA LEU A 192 -3.89 0.89 -5.32
C LEU A 192 -4.65 -0.35 -4.82
N VAL A 193 -5.97 -0.40 -5.01
CA VAL A 193 -6.77 -1.59 -4.66
C VAL A 193 -6.25 -2.81 -5.42
N GLU A 194 -6.01 -2.71 -6.73
CA GLU A 194 -5.46 -3.81 -7.53
C GLU A 194 -4.11 -4.32 -6.99
N ARG A 195 -3.22 -3.41 -6.58
CA ARG A 195 -1.93 -3.78 -5.99
C ARG A 195 -2.12 -4.53 -4.66
N GLU A 196 -2.95 -4.02 -3.76
CA GLU A 196 -3.17 -4.66 -2.46
C GLU A 196 -3.90 -6.01 -2.60
N MET A 197 -4.84 -6.13 -3.54
CA MET A 197 -5.47 -7.41 -3.87
C MET A 197 -4.47 -8.44 -4.40
N LYS A 198 -3.56 -8.05 -5.31
CA LYS A 198 -2.47 -8.93 -5.79
C LYS A 198 -1.52 -9.36 -4.67
N ALA A 199 -1.33 -8.49 -3.68
CA ALA A 199 -0.52 -8.73 -2.51
C ALA A 199 -1.26 -9.55 -1.42
N GLY A 200 -2.53 -9.87 -1.63
CA GLY A 200 -3.30 -10.80 -0.82
C GLY A 200 -4.28 -10.17 0.16
N ALA A 201 -4.70 -8.91 -0.04
CA ALA A 201 -5.84 -8.34 0.69
C ALA A 201 -7.11 -9.17 0.46
N LEU A 202 -7.97 -9.27 1.48
CA LEU A 202 -9.24 -10.03 1.43
C LEU A 202 -10.31 -9.41 0.51
N GLY A 203 -10.12 -8.15 0.14
CA GLY A 203 -11.11 -7.34 -0.53
C GLY A 203 -11.00 -5.88 -0.15
N VAL A 204 -12.10 -5.14 -0.31
CA VAL A 204 -12.20 -3.72 0.08
C VAL A 204 -13.11 -3.60 1.30
N GLY A 205 -12.65 -2.89 2.32
CA GLY A 205 -13.48 -2.49 3.46
C GLY A 205 -13.81 -1.00 3.40
N SER A 206 -15.06 -0.61 3.68
CA SER A 206 -15.43 0.80 3.92
C SER A 206 -16.07 1.07 5.28
N ALA A 207 -15.76 2.24 5.85
CA ALA A 207 -16.48 2.79 6.98
C ALA A 207 -17.08 4.13 6.57
N LEU A 208 -18.34 4.08 6.12
CA LEU A 208 -19.04 5.22 5.52
C LEU A 208 -19.64 6.16 6.57
N PHE A 209 -19.58 5.75 7.83
CA PHE A 209 -19.97 6.54 8.99
C PHE A 209 -18.96 7.67 9.30
N TYR A 210 -17.65 7.45 9.03
CA TYR A 210 -16.58 8.35 9.47
C TYR A 210 -15.88 9.07 8.31
N PRO A 211 -15.51 10.35 8.46
CA PRO A 211 -14.59 11.03 7.55
C PRO A 211 -13.19 10.36 7.51
N PRO A 212 -12.53 10.30 6.33
CA PRO A 212 -12.98 10.76 5.02
C PRO A 212 -13.87 9.76 4.27
N GLY A 213 -14.16 8.58 4.84
CA GLY A 213 -14.99 7.54 4.20
C GLY A 213 -16.42 7.99 3.94
N SER A 214 -17.01 8.79 4.84
CA SER A 214 -18.35 9.37 4.68
C SER A 214 -18.47 10.31 3.47
N PHE A 215 -17.35 10.82 2.94
CA PHE A 215 -17.32 11.68 1.75
C PHE A 215 -17.41 10.86 0.44
N ALA A 216 -17.14 9.56 0.48
CA ALA A 216 -17.17 8.70 -0.69
C ALA A 216 -18.60 8.53 -1.22
N LYS A 217 -18.75 8.62 -2.54
CA LYS A 217 -20.01 8.35 -3.25
C LYS A 217 -20.13 6.87 -3.58
N THR A 218 -21.36 6.40 -3.78
CA THR A 218 -21.62 4.99 -4.11
C THR A 218 -20.88 4.55 -5.38
N GLU A 219 -20.81 5.42 -6.38
CA GLU A 219 -20.15 5.15 -7.66
C GLU A 219 -18.63 4.95 -7.51
N GLU A 220 -18.01 5.68 -6.57
CA GLU A 220 -16.60 5.50 -6.21
C GLU A 220 -16.39 4.11 -5.59
N LEU A 221 -17.25 3.70 -4.65
CA LEU A 221 -17.17 2.38 -4.01
C LEU A 221 -17.40 1.24 -5.00
N ILE A 222 -18.36 1.37 -5.91
CA ILE A 222 -18.59 0.42 -7.02
C ILE A 222 -17.31 0.25 -7.83
N ALA A 223 -16.67 1.35 -8.24
CA ALA A 223 -15.46 1.31 -9.05
C ALA A 223 -14.28 0.62 -8.34
N LEU A 224 -14.12 0.82 -7.03
CA LEU A 224 -13.10 0.11 -6.23
C LEU A 224 -13.44 -1.38 -6.05
N CYS A 225 -14.71 -1.69 -5.80
CA CYS A 225 -15.17 -3.06 -5.59
C CYS A 225 -15.11 -3.90 -6.87
N GLN A 226 -15.36 -3.30 -8.04
CA GLN A 226 -15.16 -3.95 -9.35
C GLN A 226 -13.72 -4.42 -9.52
N VAL A 227 -12.75 -3.67 -9.00
CA VAL A 227 -11.35 -4.10 -9.00
C VAL A 227 -11.16 -5.30 -8.10
N ALA A 228 -11.69 -5.28 -6.87
CA ALA A 228 -11.56 -6.38 -5.91
C ALA A 228 -12.20 -7.68 -6.39
N ALA A 229 -13.36 -7.58 -7.06
CA ALA A 229 -14.07 -8.73 -7.63
C ALA A 229 -13.20 -9.53 -8.62
N ARG A 230 -12.37 -8.86 -9.43
CA ARG A 230 -11.43 -9.51 -10.37
C ARG A 230 -10.41 -10.43 -9.69
N TYR A 231 -10.20 -10.28 -8.39
CA TYR A 231 -9.25 -11.06 -7.59
C TYR A 231 -9.95 -12.00 -6.59
N GLY A 232 -11.28 -12.18 -6.72
CA GLY A 232 -12.06 -13.02 -5.82
C GLY A 232 -12.23 -12.44 -4.41
N GLY A 233 -12.01 -11.13 -4.24
CA GLY A 233 -12.22 -10.45 -2.96
C GLY A 233 -13.69 -10.22 -2.63
N ILE A 234 -13.96 -9.81 -1.38
CA ILE A 234 -15.30 -9.41 -0.93
C ILE A 234 -15.34 -7.91 -0.57
N TYR A 235 -16.53 -7.33 -0.52
CA TYR A 235 -16.74 -5.97 -0.04
C TYR A 235 -17.28 -6.01 1.39
N THR A 236 -16.59 -5.38 2.34
CA THR A 236 -17.11 -5.24 3.71
C THR A 236 -17.47 -3.80 4.00
N SER A 237 -18.53 -3.57 4.77
CA SER A 237 -18.90 -2.21 5.14
C SER A 237 -19.45 -2.07 6.54
N HIS A 238 -18.87 -1.14 7.28
CA HIS A 238 -19.63 -0.31 8.21
C HIS A 238 -20.44 0.65 7.35
N ILE A 239 -21.72 0.31 7.18
CA ILE A 239 -22.66 1.00 6.29
C ILE A 239 -22.87 2.47 6.70
N ARG A 240 -23.34 3.29 5.77
CA ARG A 240 -23.37 4.76 5.93
C ARG A 240 -24.16 5.26 7.13
N ASN A 241 -25.21 4.53 7.50
CA ASN A 241 -26.11 4.88 8.57
C ASN A 241 -26.63 3.59 9.22
N GLN A 242 -26.63 3.53 10.55
CA GLN A 242 -27.22 2.42 11.31
C GLN A 242 -28.47 2.85 12.10
N GLY A 243 -28.75 4.14 12.14
CA GLY A 243 -29.95 4.73 12.71
C GLY A 243 -31.05 5.02 11.69
N SER A 244 -31.32 6.31 11.46
CA SER A 244 -32.52 6.77 10.74
C SER A 244 -32.62 6.30 9.30
N GLU A 245 -31.49 6.15 8.60
CA GLU A 245 -31.42 5.81 7.16
C GLU A 245 -30.77 4.42 6.93
N ILE A 246 -30.90 3.49 7.89
CA ILE A 246 -30.30 2.16 7.79
C ILE A 246 -30.81 1.34 6.58
N VAL A 247 -32.10 1.47 6.24
CA VAL A 247 -32.70 0.73 5.11
C VAL A 247 -32.02 1.17 3.81
N GLU A 248 -31.89 2.48 3.62
CA GLU A 248 -31.22 3.10 2.47
C GLU A 248 -29.73 2.74 2.43
N ALA A 249 -29.06 2.66 3.58
CA ALA A 249 -27.66 2.27 3.66
C ALA A 249 -27.43 0.79 3.28
N ILE A 250 -28.37 -0.10 3.62
CA ILE A 250 -28.33 -1.50 3.19
C ILE A 250 -28.64 -1.60 1.68
N GLU A 251 -29.58 -0.82 1.17
CA GLU A 251 -29.86 -0.73 -0.27
C GLU A 251 -28.63 -0.23 -1.05
N GLU A 252 -27.87 0.72 -0.50
CA GLU A 252 -26.58 1.16 -1.05
C GLU A 252 -25.58 0.00 -1.13
N LEU A 253 -25.42 -0.78 -0.05
CA LEU A 253 -24.53 -1.95 -0.05
C LEU A 253 -24.98 -3.03 -1.05
N ILE A 254 -26.28 -3.31 -1.13
CA ILE A 254 -26.85 -4.24 -2.11
C ILE A 254 -26.56 -3.74 -3.53
N ARG A 255 -26.71 -2.44 -3.80
CA ARG A 255 -26.39 -1.82 -5.09
C ARG A 255 -24.91 -2.00 -5.43
N ILE A 256 -24.00 -1.73 -4.48
CA ILE A 256 -22.55 -1.92 -4.68
C ILE A 256 -22.24 -3.38 -5.00
N SER A 257 -22.75 -4.33 -4.21
CA SER A 257 -22.57 -5.77 -4.43
C SER A 257 -23.03 -6.19 -5.82
N ARG A 258 -24.23 -5.74 -6.23
CA ARG A 258 -24.83 -6.06 -7.52
C ARG A 258 -24.06 -5.48 -8.70
N GLU A 259 -23.73 -4.20 -8.67
CA GLU A 259 -23.08 -3.51 -9.79
C GLU A 259 -21.58 -3.84 -9.91
N ALA A 260 -20.93 -4.20 -8.80
CA ALA A 260 -19.54 -4.65 -8.80
C ALA A 260 -19.36 -6.16 -8.96
N ALA A 261 -20.46 -6.93 -8.95
CA ALA A 261 -20.45 -8.40 -8.93
C ALA A 261 -19.53 -8.96 -7.83
N VAL A 262 -19.61 -8.38 -6.64
CA VAL A 262 -18.77 -8.73 -5.49
C VAL A 262 -19.63 -9.26 -4.35
N PRO A 263 -19.24 -10.36 -3.67
CA PRO A 263 -19.86 -10.72 -2.40
C PRO A 263 -19.72 -9.59 -1.39
N ALA A 264 -20.71 -9.40 -0.52
CA ALA A 264 -20.68 -8.32 0.46
C ALA A 264 -20.93 -8.80 1.89
N GLU A 265 -20.30 -8.15 2.85
CA GLU A 265 -20.52 -8.37 4.27
C GLU A 265 -20.81 -7.06 5.01
N ILE A 266 -21.95 -7.03 5.71
CA ILE A 266 -22.31 -5.93 6.60
C ILE A 266 -21.57 -6.13 7.92
N TYR A 267 -20.70 -5.19 8.30
CA TYR A 267 -20.04 -5.22 9.59
C TYR A 267 -20.98 -4.74 10.69
N HIS A 268 -20.87 -5.40 11.86
CA HIS A 268 -21.62 -5.13 13.08
C HIS A 268 -23.08 -4.71 12.82
N PHE A 269 -23.80 -5.56 12.08
CA PHE A 269 -25.20 -5.34 11.74
C PHE A 269 -26.03 -5.08 13.01
N GLY A 270 -27.00 -4.18 12.91
CA GLY A 270 -27.84 -3.74 14.02
C GLY A 270 -28.52 -2.41 13.72
N THR A 271 -29.66 -2.18 14.37
CA THR A 271 -30.43 -0.92 14.27
C THR A 271 -30.15 -0.06 15.50
N ALA A 272 -29.51 1.08 15.31
CA ALA A 272 -29.11 1.96 16.41
C ALA A 272 -30.22 2.98 16.74
N GLY A 273 -30.54 3.10 18.03
CA GLY A 273 -31.48 4.06 18.60
C GLY A 273 -32.92 3.59 18.64
N GLU A 274 -33.63 3.98 19.69
CA GLU A 274 -35.00 3.53 20.01
C GLU A 274 -36.00 3.74 18.86
N GLU A 275 -35.88 4.88 18.17
CA GLU A 275 -36.72 5.21 16.99
C GLU A 275 -36.50 4.24 15.81
N ASN A 276 -35.41 3.47 15.80
CA ASN A 276 -35.01 2.61 14.69
C ASN A 276 -35.08 1.12 15.01
N TRP A 277 -35.26 0.71 16.28
CA TRP A 277 -35.29 -0.72 16.66
C TRP A 277 -36.32 -1.54 15.88
N GLY A 278 -37.48 -0.94 15.56
CA GLY A 278 -38.52 -1.59 14.77
C GLY A 278 -38.18 -1.80 13.29
N LYS A 279 -37.10 -1.18 12.78
CA LYS A 279 -36.69 -1.33 11.37
C LYS A 279 -35.97 -2.66 11.09
N LEU A 280 -35.60 -3.41 12.12
CA LEU A 280 -34.83 -4.65 11.98
C LEU A 280 -35.53 -5.67 11.06
N ASP A 281 -36.86 -5.82 11.16
CA ASP A 281 -37.63 -6.70 10.26
C ASP A 281 -37.45 -6.30 8.79
N ARG A 282 -37.56 -5.01 8.51
CA ARG A 282 -37.40 -4.50 7.15
C ARG A 282 -35.98 -4.73 6.63
N CYS A 283 -34.96 -4.51 7.47
CA CYS A 283 -33.57 -4.78 7.12
C CYS A 283 -33.33 -6.27 6.78
N ILE A 284 -33.90 -7.19 7.57
CA ILE A 284 -33.82 -8.63 7.32
C ILE A 284 -34.49 -8.97 5.98
N GLU A 285 -35.72 -8.48 5.76
CA GLU A 285 -36.48 -8.74 4.53
C GLU A 285 -35.71 -8.34 3.26
N ILE A 286 -35.09 -7.17 3.23
CA ILE A 286 -34.36 -6.69 2.05
C ILE A 286 -33.07 -7.47 1.81
N ILE A 287 -32.35 -7.87 2.88
CA ILE A 287 -31.15 -8.69 2.77
C ILE A 287 -31.52 -10.09 2.27
N GLU A 288 -32.56 -10.70 2.83
CA GLU A 288 -33.02 -12.02 2.41
C GLU A 288 -33.61 -12.03 1.00
N ALA A 289 -34.28 -10.95 0.58
CA ALA A 289 -34.68 -10.76 -0.81
C ALA A 289 -33.46 -10.71 -1.74
N ALA A 290 -32.46 -9.88 -1.43
CA ALA A 290 -31.23 -9.79 -2.21
C ALA A 290 -30.47 -11.12 -2.30
N ARG A 291 -30.44 -11.89 -1.20
CA ARG A 291 -29.86 -13.24 -1.16
C ARG A 291 -30.65 -14.24 -2.02
N ARG A 292 -31.99 -14.20 -1.99
CA ARG A 292 -32.84 -15.02 -2.88
C ARG A 292 -32.63 -14.68 -4.36
N ASP A 293 -32.33 -13.42 -4.66
CA ASP A 293 -31.99 -12.94 -6.00
C ASP A 293 -30.56 -13.33 -6.45
N GLY A 294 -29.80 -14.05 -5.61
CA GLY A 294 -28.50 -14.63 -5.96
C GLY A 294 -27.30 -13.80 -5.52
N LEU A 295 -27.48 -12.69 -4.79
CA LEU A 295 -26.36 -11.95 -4.22
C LEU A 295 -25.82 -12.64 -2.96
N HIS A 296 -24.50 -12.80 -2.86
CA HIS A 296 -23.87 -13.33 -1.64
C HIS A 296 -23.65 -12.20 -0.62
N ILE A 297 -24.68 -11.95 0.19
CA ILE A 297 -24.65 -10.91 1.23
C ILE A 297 -24.70 -11.56 2.61
N THR A 298 -23.67 -11.38 3.41
CA THR A 298 -23.59 -11.84 4.80
C THR A 298 -23.46 -10.66 5.76
N ALA A 299 -23.44 -10.93 7.06
CA ALA A 299 -23.08 -9.93 8.05
C ALA A 299 -22.25 -10.54 9.18
N ASN A 300 -21.70 -9.69 10.03
CA ASN A 300 -21.24 -10.08 11.36
C ASN A 300 -21.82 -9.16 12.44
N MET A 301 -21.73 -9.60 13.69
CA MET A 301 -22.14 -8.82 14.86
C MET A 301 -21.26 -9.08 16.09
N HIS A 302 -21.28 -8.14 17.04
CA HIS A 302 -20.87 -8.39 18.41
C HIS A 302 -22.08 -8.68 19.31
N ALA A 303 -21.89 -9.43 20.39
CA ALA A 303 -22.97 -10.01 21.19
C ALA A 303 -23.50 -9.10 22.34
N TYR A 304 -23.46 -7.78 22.13
CA TYR A 304 -23.76 -6.75 23.12
C TYR A 304 -24.69 -5.67 22.55
N PRO A 305 -25.60 -5.09 23.37
CA PRO A 305 -26.56 -4.07 22.94
C PRO A 305 -25.98 -2.63 22.94
N ALA A 306 -24.66 -2.49 22.85
CA ALA A 306 -23.97 -1.21 22.84
C ALA A 306 -22.80 -1.22 21.86
N GLY A 307 -22.65 -0.14 21.11
CA GLY A 307 -21.50 0.08 20.23
C GLY A 307 -20.38 0.83 20.96
N CYS A 308 -19.18 0.86 20.37
CA CYS A 308 -18.05 1.63 20.88
C CYS A 308 -17.30 2.31 19.74
N THR A 309 -17.10 3.62 19.83
CA THR A 309 -16.30 4.41 18.87
C THR A 309 -15.81 5.71 19.51
N GLY A 310 -15.18 6.59 18.73
CA GLY A 310 -14.68 7.87 19.22
C GLY A 310 -15.78 8.88 19.51
N LEU A 311 -15.57 9.74 20.52
CA LEU A 311 -16.49 10.84 20.85
C LEU A 311 -16.68 11.84 19.69
N THR A 312 -15.70 11.93 18.78
CA THR A 312 -15.78 12.75 17.56
C THR A 312 -16.87 12.30 16.60
N ALA A 313 -17.40 11.07 16.73
CA ALA A 313 -18.55 10.58 15.97
C ALA A 313 -19.81 11.43 16.18
N CYS A 314 -19.94 12.08 17.35
CA CYS A 314 -21.02 13.02 17.64
C CYS A 314 -20.89 14.38 16.93
N LEU A 315 -19.78 14.65 16.25
CA LEU A 315 -19.60 15.91 15.51
C LEU A 315 -20.07 15.77 14.06
N PRO A 316 -20.71 16.80 13.47
CA PRO A 316 -21.05 16.81 12.06
C PRO A 316 -19.83 16.50 11.16
N PRO A 317 -19.97 15.72 10.06
CA PRO A 317 -18.83 15.26 9.25
C PRO A 317 -17.91 16.38 8.75
N TRP A 318 -18.47 17.54 8.38
CA TRP A 318 -17.70 18.70 7.89
C TRP A 318 -16.70 19.25 8.92
N VAL A 319 -16.94 18.99 10.22
CA VAL A 319 -16.03 19.43 11.29
C VAL A 319 -14.68 18.71 11.21
N GLN A 320 -14.65 17.50 10.63
CA GLN A 320 -13.45 16.66 10.51
C GLN A 320 -12.77 16.79 9.14
N GLU A 321 -13.35 17.52 8.18
CA GLU A 321 -12.73 17.76 6.87
C GLU A 321 -11.36 18.45 7.03
N GLY A 322 -10.31 17.93 6.40
CA GLY A 322 -8.95 18.43 6.59
C GLY A 322 -8.23 17.90 7.83
N GLY A 323 -8.86 17.03 8.63
CA GLY A 323 -8.23 16.31 9.73
C GLY A 323 -8.21 17.04 11.08
N ALA A 324 -7.40 16.52 12.00
CA ALA A 324 -7.41 16.90 13.41
C ALA A 324 -7.14 18.40 13.65
N ASP A 325 -6.18 19.00 12.94
CA ASP A 325 -5.87 20.43 13.11
C ASP A 325 -7.04 21.33 12.71
N ALA A 326 -7.73 20.98 11.61
CA ALA A 326 -8.91 21.70 11.16
C ALA A 326 -10.09 21.52 12.14
N LEU A 327 -10.27 20.30 12.67
CA LEU A 327 -11.24 20.02 13.74
C LEU A 327 -10.98 20.89 14.97
N PHE A 328 -9.75 20.92 15.50
CA PHE A 328 -9.45 21.69 16.71
C PHE A 328 -9.58 23.19 16.48
N LYS A 329 -9.24 23.67 15.28
CA LYS A 329 -9.46 25.08 14.90
C LYS A 329 -10.95 25.44 14.90
N ARG A 330 -11.81 24.58 14.34
CA ARG A 330 -13.27 24.77 14.33
C ARG A 330 -13.85 24.72 15.75
N LEU A 331 -13.39 23.80 16.59
CA LEU A 331 -13.85 23.70 17.99
C LEU A 331 -13.42 24.89 18.86
N LYS A 332 -12.43 25.69 18.44
CA LYS A 332 -12.03 26.95 19.09
C LYS A 332 -12.80 28.17 18.58
N ASP A 333 -13.41 28.10 17.40
CA ASP A 333 -14.16 29.22 16.83
C ASP A 333 -15.58 29.28 17.42
N PRO A 334 -15.96 30.37 18.11
CA PRO A 334 -17.30 30.51 18.71
C PRO A 334 -18.45 30.41 17.69
N ALA A 335 -18.25 30.87 16.45
CA ALA A 335 -19.29 30.79 15.42
C ALA A 335 -19.49 29.35 14.95
N ALA A 336 -18.40 28.63 14.67
CA ALA A 336 -18.43 27.22 14.37
C ALA A 336 -19.03 26.40 15.51
N ARG A 337 -18.62 26.60 16.78
CA ARG A 337 -19.21 25.88 17.94
C ARG A 337 -20.72 26.02 18.04
N ARG A 338 -21.26 27.25 17.90
CA ARG A 338 -22.72 27.46 17.91
C ARG A 338 -23.43 26.70 16.79
N ARG A 339 -22.82 26.66 15.60
CA ARG A 339 -23.33 25.88 14.48
C ARG A 339 -23.30 24.37 14.77
N ILE A 340 -22.17 23.88 15.27
CA ILE A 340 -21.98 22.47 15.66
C ILE A 340 -23.02 22.06 16.68
N ALA A 341 -23.17 22.81 17.78
CA ALA A 341 -24.14 22.48 18.82
C ALA A 341 -25.58 22.46 18.30
N ARG A 342 -25.95 23.41 17.42
CA ARG A 342 -27.27 23.40 16.76
C ARG A 342 -27.45 22.16 15.88
N GLU A 343 -26.47 21.82 15.06
CA GLU A 343 -26.54 20.66 14.15
C GLU A 343 -26.54 19.33 14.91
N ILE A 344 -25.80 19.21 16.02
CA ILE A 344 -25.91 18.06 16.94
C ILE A 344 -27.33 17.95 17.48
N ARG A 345 -27.95 19.07 17.88
CA ARG A 345 -29.33 19.06 18.40
C ARG A 345 -30.36 18.78 17.31
N SER A 346 -30.23 19.32 16.11
CA SER A 346 -31.25 19.20 15.06
C SER A 346 -31.07 17.99 14.15
N GLY A 347 -29.87 17.42 14.09
CA GLY A 347 -29.46 16.48 13.05
C GLY A 347 -29.19 17.18 11.71
N ILE A 348 -28.59 16.43 10.80
CA ILE A 348 -28.40 16.76 9.38
C ILE A 348 -28.84 15.53 8.59
N LYS A 349 -29.60 15.72 7.50
CA LYS A 349 -30.01 14.62 6.63
C LYS A 349 -28.77 13.85 6.12
N GLY A 350 -28.81 12.52 6.11
CA GLY A 350 -27.66 11.69 5.71
C GLY A 350 -26.55 11.54 6.76
N TRP A 351 -26.62 12.22 7.91
CA TRP A 351 -25.67 12.05 8.99
C TRP A 351 -26.29 11.24 10.14
N ASP A 352 -25.70 10.09 10.45
CA ASP A 352 -26.01 9.35 11.67
C ASP A 352 -25.32 10.01 12.86
N ASN A 353 -26.10 10.55 13.78
CA ASN A 353 -25.64 11.38 14.88
C ASN A 353 -25.77 10.60 16.21
N PRO A 354 -24.68 9.99 16.74
CA PRO A 354 -24.75 9.15 17.94
C PRO A 354 -25.34 9.85 19.16
N TYR A 355 -25.10 11.15 19.31
CA TYR A 355 -25.66 11.93 20.42
C TYR A 355 -27.20 11.94 20.39
N ARG A 356 -27.80 12.01 19.20
CA ARG A 356 -29.26 11.89 19.03
C ARG A 356 -29.72 10.44 19.03
N THR A 357 -29.02 9.57 18.31
CA THR A 357 -29.37 8.15 18.14
C THR A 357 -29.46 7.44 19.50
N VAL A 358 -28.60 7.78 20.45
CA VAL A 358 -28.64 7.21 21.81
C VAL A 358 -29.77 7.78 22.68
N GLY A 359 -30.28 8.96 22.34
CA GLY A 359 -31.41 9.63 22.99
C GLY A 359 -31.07 10.41 24.28
N SER A 360 -30.02 10.04 25.02
CA SER A 360 -29.65 10.75 26.25
C SER A 360 -28.15 10.68 26.59
N PRO A 361 -27.57 11.75 27.19
CA PRO A 361 -26.15 11.80 27.57
C PRO A 361 -25.78 10.81 28.70
N GLU A 362 -26.74 10.30 29.46
CA GLU A 362 -26.57 9.23 30.45
C GLU A 362 -26.19 7.89 29.79
N ARG A 363 -26.47 7.74 28.50
CA ARG A 363 -26.16 6.55 27.70
C ARG A 363 -24.88 6.69 26.86
N ILE A 364 -24.06 7.69 27.15
CA ILE A 364 -22.76 7.94 26.51
C ILE A 364 -21.68 7.78 27.57
N LEU A 365 -20.97 6.66 27.58
CA LEU A 365 -19.97 6.31 28.60
C LEU A 365 -18.55 6.52 28.06
N LEU A 366 -17.76 7.36 28.74
CA LEU A 366 -16.42 7.76 28.30
C LEU A 366 -15.38 6.79 28.86
N LEU A 367 -14.61 6.14 28.00
CA LEU A 367 -13.72 5.04 28.38
C LEU A 367 -12.26 5.46 28.55
N GLN A 368 -11.78 6.44 27.79
CA GLN A 368 -10.34 6.69 27.74
C GLN A 368 -10.00 8.16 27.53
N PHE A 369 -9.08 8.65 28.35
CA PHE A 369 -8.47 9.98 28.21
C PHE A 369 -6.94 9.87 28.28
N GLN A 370 -6.25 10.63 27.42
CA GLN A 370 -4.80 10.76 27.46
C GLN A 370 -4.36 11.87 28.43
N THR A 371 -5.10 12.97 28.46
CA THR A 371 -4.79 14.11 29.31
C THR A 371 -5.01 13.73 30.78
N ALA A 372 -3.96 13.88 31.59
CA ALA A 372 -3.97 13.47 33.00
C ALA A 372 -5.11 14.10 33.82
N ALA A 373 -5.44 15.36 33.54
CA ALA A 373 -6.53 16.08 34.20
C ALA A 373 -7.93 15.52 33.89
N LEU A 374 -8.08 14.76 32.79
CA LEU A 374 -9.34 14.17 32.36
C LEU A 374 -9.50 12.71 32.79
N LYS A 375 -8.42 12.04 33.22
CA LYS A 375 -8.49 10.66 33.71
C LYS A 375 -9.54 10.40 34.81
N PRO A 376 -9.84 11.32 35.74
CA PRO A 376 -10.93 11.14 36.70
C PRO A 376 -12.33 11.00 36.08
N PHE A 377 -12.49 11.35 34.79
CA PHE A 377 -13.73 11.17 34.04
C PHE A 377 -13.84 9.81 33.33
N GLN A 378 -12.78 8.99 33.33
CA GLN A 378 -12.83 7.64 32.79
C GLN A 378 -13.87 6.79 33.54
N GLY A 379 -14.73 6.10 32.79
CA GLY A 379 -15.82 5.29 33.33
C GLY A 379 -17.04 6.10 33.77
N LYS A 380 -17.09 7.40 33.49
CA LYS A 380 -18.28 8.24 33.73
C LYS A 380 -19.05 8.48 32.44
N THR A 381 -20.34 8.73 32.58
CA THR A 381 -21.22 9.14 31.49
C THR A 381 -21.04 10.61 31.16
N LEU A 382 -21.40 11.02 29.93
CA LEU A 382 -21.35 12.42 29.52
C LEU A 382 -22.24 13.30 30.43
N ALA A 383 -23.38 12.78 30.89
CA ALA A 383 -24.26 13.44 31.84
C ALA A 383 -23.60 13.70 33.19
N GLU A 384 -22.90 12.71 33.76
CA GLU A 384 -22.19 12.88 35.04
C GLU A 384 -21.05 13.90 34.94
N ILE A 385 -20.32 13.91 33.82
CA ILE A 385 -19.27 14.89 33.57
C ILE A 385 -19.88 16.30 33.41
N ALA A 386 -20.98 16.41 32.67
CA ALA A 386 -21.73 17.66 32.51
C ALA A 386 -22.23 18.23 33.84
N ALA A 387 -22.81 17.39 34.69
CA ALA A 387 -23.22 17.76 36.04
C ALA A 387 -22.04 18.22 36.90
N THR A 388 -20.91 17.52 36.83
CA THR A 388 -19.68 17.89 37.56
C THR A 388 -19.13 19.24 37.11
N ARG A 389 -19.21 19.56 35.82
CA ARG A 389 -18.75 20.83 35.25
C ARG A 389 -19.76 21.97 35.34
N GLY A 390 -21.03 21.68 35.67
CA GLY A 390 -22.12 22.67 35.62
C GLY A 390 -22.35 23.22 34.21
N GLN A 391 -22.14 22.40 33.18
CA GLN A 391 -22.17 22.78 31.77
C GLN A 391 -23.16 21.92 30.99
N GLU A 392 -23.62 22.43 29.84
CA GLU A 392 -24.51 21.69 28.95
C GLU A 392 -23.74 20.51 28.28
N PRO A 393 -24.34 19.31 28.11
CA PRO A 393 -23.60 18.13 27.67
C PRO A 393 -22.92 18.23 26.31
N ILE A 394 -23.48 18.96 25.34
CA ILE A 394 -22.89 19.13 24.00
C ILE A 394 -21.67 20.06 24.08
N GLU A 395 -21.73 21.10 24.93
CA GLU A 395 -20.55 21.93 25.20
C GLU A 395 -19.44 21.12 25.88
N VAL A 396 -19.77 20.30 26.89
CA VAL A 396 -18.82 19.39 27.53
C VAL A 396 -18.22 18.41 26.53
N LEU A 397 -19.02 17.84 25.64
CA LEU A 397 -18.54 16.94 24.58
C LEU A 397 -17.48 17.64 23.71
N MET A 398 -17.76 18.86 23.24
CA MET A 398 -16.81 19.62 22.42
C MET A 398 -15.54 19.99 23.21
N ASP A 399 -15.67 20.30 24.49
CA ASP A 399 -14.55 20.64 25.37
C ASP A 399 -13.66 19.43 25.64
N LEU A 400 -14.23 18.27 25.94
CA LEU A 400 -13.48 17.02 26.14
C LEU A 400 -12.65 16.66 24.91
N ILE A 401 -13.21 16.79 23.70
CA ILE A 401 -12.48 16.55 22.44
C ILE A 401 -11.32 17.54 22.29
N LEU A 402 -11.56 18.83 22.58
CA LEU A 402 -10.56 19.88 22.44
C LEU A 402 -9.45 19.81 23.49
N GLU A 403 -9.77 19.40 24.72
CA GLU A 403 -8.87 19.29 25.86
C GLU A 403 -8.02 18.02 25.79
N ASP A 404 -8.60 16.88 25.42
CA ASP A 404 -7.86 15.63 25.33
C ASP A 404 -7.01 15.55 24.05
N ARG A 405 -7.50 16.15 22.96
CA ARG A 405 -6.88 16.16 21.63
C ARG A 405 -6.56 14.77 21.08
N THR A 406 -7.28 13.75 21.54
CA THR A 406 -7.20 12.38 21.02
C THR A 406 -8.57 11.83 20.65
N ARG A 407 -8.61 10.62 20.12
CA ARG A 407 -9.88 9.90 19.89
C ARG A 407 -10.33 9.30 21.22
N VAL A 408 -11.16 10.04 21.95
CA VAL A 408 -11.77 9.60 23.23
C VAL A 408 -12.70 8.42 22.96
N GLU A 409 -12.29 7.21 23.33
CA GLU A 409 -13.12 6.00 23.21
C GLU A 409 -14.40 6.13 24.04
N THR A 410 -15.53 5.78 23.46
CA THR A 410 -16.87 6.03 24.01
C THR A 410 -17.82 4.89 23.69
N VAL A 411 -18.52 4.38 24.70
CA VAL A 411 -19.63 3.42 24.54
C VAL A 411 -20.93 4.18 24.34
N TYR A 412 -21.72 3.73 23.37
CA TYR A 412 -23.06 4.22 23.08
C TYR A 412 -24.07 3.10 23.27
N PHE A 413 -24.97 3.22 24.25
CA PHE A 413 -26.03 2.24 24.49
C PHE A 413 -27.20 2.46 23.53
N THR A 414 -27.05 1.95 22.31
CA THR A 414 -27.95 2.23 21.17
C THR A 414 -28.88 1.08 20.79
N ASP A 415 -28.67 -0.15 21.27
CA ASP A 415 -29.49 -1.30 20.88
C ASP A 415 -30.14 -1.97 22.10
N THR A 416 -30.90 -3.05 21.87
CA THR A 416 -31.55 -3.85 22.89
C THR A 416 -31.06 -5.28 22.89
N GLU A 417 -31.12 -5.92 24.04
CA GLU A 417 -30.87 -7.35 24.17
C GLU A 417 -31.80 -8.17 23.26
N GLU A 418 -33.06 -7.75 23.08
CA GLU A 418 -34.01 -8.45 22.21
C GLU A 418 -33.58 -8.43 20.74
N ASN A 419 -33.18 -7.28 20.22
CA ASN A 419 -32.65 -7.21 18.86
C ASN A 419 -31.35 -8.00 18.70
N VAL A 420 -30.48 -8.04 19.71
CA VAL A 420 -29.30 -8.91 19.69
C VAL A 420 -29.71 -10.38 19.57
N ARG A 421 -30.68 -10.85 20.36
CA ARG A 421 -31.19 -12.24 20.26
C ARG A 421 -31.77 -12.55 18.88
N ARG A 422 -32.54 -11.62 18.31
CA ARG A 422 -33.14 -11.78 16.98
C ARG A 422 -32.07 -11.90 15.90
N GLN A 423 -31.02 -11.09 15.97
CA GLN A 423 -29.89 -11.15 15.03
C GLN A 423 -29.09 -12.43 15.19
N ILE A 424 -28.88 -12.92 16.42
CA ILE A 424 -28.23 -14.20 16.68
C ILE A 424 -28.98 -15.35 16.02
N LYS A 425 -30.31 -15.31 15.87
CA LYS A 425 -31.08 -16.37 15.19
C LYS A 425 -30.90 -16.40 13.67
N LEU A 426 -30.30 -15.37 13.07
CA LEU A 426 -30.12 -15.28 11.62
C LEU A 426 -28.91 -16.12 11.16
N PRO A 427 -29.10 -17.11 10.26
CA PRO A 427 -28.05 -18.06 9.89
C PRO A 427 -26.95 -17.46 9.00
N TRP A 428 -27.18 -16.26 8.46
CA TRP A 428 -26.22 -15.56 7.59
C TRP A 428 -25.39 -14.49 8.33
N ILE A 429 -25.43 -14.49 9.67
CA ILE A 429 -24.66 -13.58 10.52
C ILE A 429 -23.54 -14.34 11.25
N SER A 430 -22.28 -13.98 11.00
CA SER A 430 -21.12 -14.46 11.80
C SER A 430 -20.84 -13.54 12.99
N PHE A 431 -19.73 -13.76 13.71
CA PHE A 431 -19.38 -12.97 14.89
C PHE A 431 -18.00 -12.31 14.79
N GLY A 432 -17.91 -11.07 15.28
CA GLY A 432 -16.66 -10.33 15.44
C GLY A 432 -16.68 -9.57 16.76
N SER A 433 -15.51 -9.37 17.37
CA SER A 433 -15.44 -8.62 18.64
C SER A 433 -15.57 -7.12 18.42
N ASP A 434 -15.20 -6.60 17.24
CA ASP A 434 -15.13 -5.17 16.95
C ASP A 434 -14.27 -4.43 17.99
N ALA A 435 -13.18 -5.07 18.43
CA ALA A 435 -12.30 -4.54 19.45
C ALA A 435 -10.84 -4.91 19.21
N ALA A 436 -9.95 -4.19 19.89
CA ALA A 436 -8.55 -4.57 19.97
C ALA A 436 -8.36 -5.71 20.98
N SER A 437 -7.39 -6.59 20.70
CA SER A 437 -6.95 -7.62 21.64
C SER A 437 -5.97 -7.04 22.64
N MET A 438 -6.22 -7.21 23.94
CA MET A 438 -5.41 -6.60 25.00
C MET A 438 -5.12 -7.62 26.10
N SER A 439 -4.10 -7.35 26.90
CA SER A 439 -3.92 -8.00 28.20
C SER A 439 -4.54 -7.15 29.32
N THR A 440 -4.75 -7.78 30.48
CA THR A 440 -5.13 -7.10 31.74
C THR A 440 -3.93 -6.47 32.46
N ASP A 441 -2.73 -6.65 31.92
CA ASP A 441 -1.47 -6.14 32.46
C ASP A 441 -0.71 -5.35 31.36
N GLY A 442 0.61 -5.17 31.52
CA GLY A 442 1.43 -4.54 30.50
C GLY A 442 1.01 -3.11 30.16
N VAL A 443 1.05 -2.78 28.86
CA VAL A 443 0.76 -1.42 28.37
C VAL A 443 -0.74 -1.08 28.43
N PHE A 444 -1.59 -2.12 28.53
CA PHE A 444 -3.04 -1.98 28.57
C PHE A 444 -3.62 -2.08 29.98
N ALA A 445 -2.79 -2.20 31.03
CA ALA A 445 -3.29 -2.30 32.40
C ALA A 445 -4.15 -1.08 32.79
N GLY A 446 -5.42 -1.31 33.12
CA GLY A 446 -6.36 -0.24 33.48
C GLY A 446 -6.87 0.59 32.29
N TYR A 447 -6.62 0.13 31.06
CA TYR A 447 -7.13 0.75 29.84
C TYR A 447 -8.65 0.56 29.77
N GLY A 448 -9.40 1.66 29.69
CA GLY A 448 -10.86 1.59 29.55
C GLY A 448 -11.24 1.08 28.16
N THR A 449 -12.09 0.04 28.12
CA THR A 449 -12.53 -0.59 26.88
C THR A 449 -13.97 -1.11 27.00
N HIS A 450 -14.56 -1.52 25.89
CA HIS A 450 -15.84 -2.19 25.86
C HIS A 450 -15.69 -3.69 26.21
N PRO A 451 -16.59 -4.32 27.00
CA PRO A 451 -16.46 -5.73 27.43
C PRO A 451 -16.34 -6.74 26.29
N ARG A 452 -16.84 -6.39 25.10
CA ARG A 452 -16.65 -7.16 23.85
C ARG A 452 -15.19 -7.53 23.56
N ALA A 453 -14.21 -6.73 23.98
CA ALA A 453 -12.78 -7.01 23.82
C ALA A 453 -12.30 -8.27 24.58
N PHE A 454 -13.03 -8.69 25.62
CA PHE A 454 -12.63 -9.80 26.51
C PHE A 454 -13.65 -10.93 26.57
N GLY A 455 -14.88 -10.72 26.09
CA GLY A 455 -15.97 -11.66 26.29
C GLY A 455 -16.85 -11.98 25.08
N ASN A 456 -16.67 -11.36 23.91
CA ASN A 456 -17.60 -11.54 22.78
C ASN A 456 -17.91 -13.01 22.42
N PHE A 457 -16.88 -13.82 22.18
CA PHE A 457 -17.08 -15.20 21.71
C PHE A 457 -17.55 -16.12 22.83
N ALA A 458 -17.01 -15.93 24.04
CA ALA A 458 -17.45 -16.67 25.21
C ALA A 458 -18.90 -16.34 25.59
N ARG A 459 -19.36 -15.10 25.36
CA ARG A 459 -20.75 -14.69 25.54
C ARG A 459 -21.69 -15.35 24.54
N VAL A 460 -21.28 -15.47 23.26
CA VAL A 460 -22.04 -16.22 22.25
C VAL A 460 -22.28 -17.65 22.74
N LEU A 461 -21.21 -18.35 23.13
CA LEU A 461 -21.27 -19.77 23.49
C LEU A 461 -21.89 -20.03 24.88
N GLY A 462 -21.58 -19.19 25.87
CA GLY A 462 -22.12 -19.31 27.22
C GLY A 462 -23.56 -18.83 27.28
N LYS A 463 -23.79 -17.53 27.10
CA LYS A 463 -25.11 -16.94 27.29
C LYS A 463 -26.11 -17.41 26.23
N TYR A 464 -25.81 -17.23 24.95
CA TYR A 464 -26.82 -17.39 23.90
C TYR A 464 -27.00 -18.83 23.42
N VAL A 465 -25.94 -19.66 23.48
CA VAL A 465 -26.00 -21.07 23.08
C VAL A 465 -26.33 -21.97 24.27
N ARG A 466 -25.55 -21.92 25.36
CA ARG A 466 -25.77 -22.80 26.52
C ARG A 466 -26.99 -22.36 27.34
N ASP A 467 -27.05 -21.10 27.76
CA ASP A 467 -28.03 -20.66 28.76
C ASP A 467 -29.41 -20.36 28.14
N GLU A 468 -29.44 -19.67 27.00
CA GLU A 468 -30.69 -19.28 26.32
C GLU A 468 -31.12 -20.25 25.20
N GLY A 469 -30.22 -21.11 24.71
CA GLY A 469 -30.54 -22.11 23.69
C GLY A 469 -31.01 -21.53 22.35
N LEU A 470 -30.58 -20.31 21.99
CA LEU A 470 -31.09 -19.60 20.80
C LEU A 470 -30.69 -20.25 19.48
N VAL A 471 -29.49 -20.85 19.45
CA VAL A 471 -28.96 -21.60 18.32
C VAL A 471 -28.23 -22.83 18.84
N SER A 472 -28.15 -23.87 18.01
CA SER A 472 -27.43 -25.10 18.38
C SER A 472 -25.91 -24.88 18.48
N TRP A 473 -25.21 -25.75 19.21
CA TRP A 473 -23.74 -25.72 19.31
C TRP A 473 -23.07 -25.83 17.95
N GLN A 474 -23.49 -26.77 17.10
CA GLN A 474 -22.90 -26.94 15.76
C GLN A 474 -23.08 -25.71 14.87
N GLU A 475 -24.23 -25.04 14.95
CA GLU A 475 -24.51 -23.82 14.19
C GLU A 475 -23.67 -22.65 14.69
N ALA A 476 -23.58 -22.45 16.00
CA ALA A 476 -22.76 -21.41 16.59
C ALA A 476 -21.28 -21.61 16.22
N ILE A 477 -20.76 -22.83 16.33
CA ILE A 477 -19.37 -23.15 15.97
C ILE A 477 -19.15 -22.93 14.47
N HIS A 478 -20.07 -23.35 13.59
CA HIS A 478 -19.97 -23.07 12.16
C HIS A 478 -19.84 -21.57 11.85
N ARG A 479 -20.66 -20.75 12.51
CA ARG A 479 -20.67 -19.29 12.38
C ARG A 479 -19.46 -18.59 12.99
N LEU A 480 -18.70 -19.29 13.84
CA LEU A 480 -17.41 -18.85 14.38
C LEU A 480 -16.21 -19.36 13.57
N THR A 481 -16.40 -20.32 12.65
CA THR A 481 -15.30 -21.07 12.02
C THR A 481 -15.49 -21.24 10.50
N GLY A 482 -16.22 -22.26 10.05
CA GLY A 482 -16.32 -22.63 8.65
C GLY A 482 -17.02 -21.57 7.79
N MET A 483 -18.04 -20.90 8.33
CA MET A 483 -18.73 -19.81 7.63
C MET A 483 -17.80 -18.63 7.34
N PRO A 484 -17.13 -18.01 8.34
CA PRO A 484 -16.19 -16.93 8.07
C PRO A 484 -15.03 -17.37 7.16
N ALA A 485 -14.46 -18.56 7.36
CA ALA A 485 -13.40 -19.07 6.48
C ALA A 485 -13.86 -19.19 5.02
N THR A 486 -15.10 -19.64 4.78
CA THR A 486 -15.68 -19.77 3.45
C THR A 486 -15.98 -18.42 2.81
N ASN A 487 -16.56 -17.49 3.56
CA ASN A 487 -16.87 -16.13 3.08
C ASN A 487 -15.59 -15.41 2.61
N LEU A 488 -14.53 -15.50 3.42
CA LEU A 488 -13.26 -14.82 3.18
C LEU A 488 -12.33 -15.57 2.21
N GLY A 489 -12.64 -16.83 1.86
CA GLY A 489 -11.80 -17.66 1.00
C GLY A 489 -10.46 -18.05 1.63
N LEU A 490 -10.43 -18.29 2.95
CA LEU A 490 -9.22 -18.72 3.67
C LEU A 490 -8.89 -20.17 3.34
N ASP A 491 -7.73 -20.40 2.71
CA ASP A 491 -7.31 -21.73 2.27
C ASP A 491 -7.12 -22.66 3.47
N ARG A 492 -7.84 -23.80 3.46
CA ARG A 492 -7.64 -24.92 4.39
C ARG A 492 -7.68 -24.53 5.89
N ARG A 493 -8.57 -23.60 6.25
CA ARG A 493 -8.85 -23.17 7.63
C ARG A 493 -10.34 -23.20 7.94
N GLY A 494 -10.68 -23.07 9.23
CA GLY A 494 -12.06 -23.02 9.72
C GLY A 494 -12.79 -24.35 9.77
N LEU A 495 -12.13 -25.47 9.43
CA LEU A 495 -12.69 -26.82 9.53
C LEU A 495 -11.68 -27.80 10.11
N LEU A 496 -12.14 -28.77 10.91
CA LEU A 496 -11.33 -29.89 11.36
C LEU A 496 -11.38 -31.01 10.32
N ARG A 497 -10.45 -30.97 9.36
CA ARG A 497 -10.33 -31.96 8.29
C ARG A 497 -8.86 -32.29 8.05
N GLU A 498 -8.58 -33.52 7.66
CA GLU A 498 -7.21 -33.93 7.32
C GLU A 498 -6.61 -33.03 6.22
N GLY A 499 -5.36 -32.62 6.41
CA GLY A 499 -4.63 -31.70 5.53
C GLY A 499 -4.96 -30.21 5.72
N PHE A 500 -5.90 -29.86 6.61
CA PHE A 500 -6.17 -28.48 7.01
C PHE A 500 -5.17 -28.02 8.07
N PHE A 501 -4.97 -26.70 8.20
CA PHE A 501 -4.12 -26.17 9.26
C PHE A 501 -4.71 -26.48 10.63
N ALA A 502 -3.86 -26.84 11.59
CA ALA A 502 -4.23 -27.15 12.96
C ALA A 502 -4.46 -25.88 13.80
N ASP A 503 -5.48 -25.11 13.41
CA ASP A 503 -6.07 -24.07 14.25
C ASP A 503 -7.23 -24.71 15.02
N ILE A 504 -7.04 -24.97 16.32
CA ILE A 504 -7.96 -25.80 17.12
C ILE A 504 -8.25 -25.10 18.44
N VAL A 505 -9.50 -25.14 18.89
CA VAL A 505 -9.90 -24.75 20.25
C VAL A 505 -10.53 -25.94 20.97
N VAL A 506 -10.14 -26.14 22.22
CA VAL A 506 -10.71 -27.13 23.14
C VAL A 506 -11.28 -26.39 24.35
N PHE A 507 -12.57 -26.58 24.62
CA PHE A 507 -13.26 -25.83 25.67
C PHE A 507 -14.36 -26.65 26.36
N ASP A 508 -14.66 -26.28 27.60
CA ASP A 508 -15.74 -26.87 28.38
C ASP A 508 -17.05 -26.14 28.09
N ARG A 509 -18.01 -26.87 27.50
CA ARG A 509 -19.35 -26.37 27.17
C ARG A 509 -20.15 -25.93 28.41
N LYS A 510 -19.83 -26.45 29.59
CA LYS A 510 -20.48 -26.09 30.86
C LYS A 510 -19.89 -24.83 31.46
N GLU A 511 -18.58 -24.61 31.33
CA GLU A 511 -17.89 -23.49 31.98
C GLU A 511 -17.73 -22.24 31.10
N ILE A 512 -17.78 -22.37 29.76
CA ILE A 512 -17.49 -21.25 28.86
C ILE A 512 -18.39 -20.04 29.11
N ALA A 513 -17.79 -18.89 29.44
CA ALA A 513 -18.54 -17.69 29.79
C ALA A 513 -17.67 -16.42 29.70
N ASP A 514 -18.28 -15.31 29.31
CA ASP A 514 -17.71 -13.97 29.47
C ASP A 514 -17.75 -13.53 30.94
N GLN A 515 -16.70 -12.86 31.39
CA GLN A 515 -16.63 -12.26 32.72
C GLN A 515 -16.65 -10.72 32.65
N ALA A 516 -16.37 -10.16 31.48
CA ALA A 516 -16.25 -8.72 31.27
C ALA A 516 -17.62 -8.03 31.32
N THR A 517 -17.68 -6.94 32.08
CA THR A 517 -18.86 -6.07 32.21
C THR A 517 -18.52 -4.64 31.76
N PHE A 518 -19.51 -3.76 31.62
CA PHE A 518 -19.21 -2.35 31.29
C PHE A 518 -18.44 -1.66 32.43
N GLU A 519 -18.71 -2.04 33.67
CA GLU A 519 -18.06 -1.52 34.88
C GLU A 519 -16.66 -2.09 35.06
N LYS A 520 -16.45 -3.36 34.69
CA LYS A 520 -15.18 -4.08 34.78
C LYS A 520 -14.89 -4.79 33.44
N PRO A 521 -14.41 -4.06 32.43
CA PRO A 521 -14.30 -4.60 31.07
C PRO A 521 -13.07 -5.48 30.85
N GLN A 522 -12.02 -5.33 31.67
CA GLN A 522 -10.78 -6.11 31.55
C GLN A 522 -10.83 -7.39 32.41
N GLN A 523 -11.74 -8.30 32.06
CA GLN A 523 -11.85 -9.61 32.72
C GLN A 523 -11.84 -10.72 31.67
N TYR A 524 -10.79 -11.55 31.67
CA TYR A 524 -10.68 -12.67 30.73
C TYR A 524 -11.88 -13.62 30.82
N ALA A 525 -12.33 -14.11 29.66
CA ALA A 525 -13.26 -15.22 29.57
C ALA A 525 -12.71 -16.50 30.23
N VAL A 526 -13.62 -17.39 30.59
CA VAL A 526 -13.32 -18.70 31.21
C VAL A 526 -13.84 -19.85 30.34
N GLY A 527 -13.41 -21.08 30.65
CA GLY A 527 -13.90 -22.32 30.03
C GLY A 527 -13.13 -22.82 28.80
N VAL A 528 -12.35 -21.96 28.12
CA VAL A 528 -11.40 -22.41 27.09
C VAL A 528 -10.15 -23.00 27.74
N LYS A 529 -9.81 -24.25 27.41
CA LYS A 529 -8.72 -25.00 28.04
C LYS A 529 -7.47 -24.99 27.16
N HIS A 530 -7.60 -25.38 25.89
CA HIS A 530 -6.45 -25.45 24.97
C HIS A 530 -6.75 -24.73 23.66
N VAL A 531 -5.74 -24.07 23.11
CA VAL A 531 -5.79 -23.42 21.80
C VAL A 531 -4.51 -23.72 21.04
N PHE A 532 -4.66 -24.10 19.79
CA PHE A 532 -3.59 -24.35 18.83
C PHE A 532 -3.73 -23.39 17.65
N VAL A 533 -2.62 -22.82 17.23
CA VAL A 533 -2.53 -22.02 16.00
C VAL A 533 -1.40 -22.59 15.17
N ASN A 534 -1.70 -22.99 13.93
CA ASN A 534 -0.75 -23.68 13.05
C ASN A 534 -0.05 -24.88 13.76
N GLY A 535 -0.81 -25.67 14.53
CA GLY A 535 -0.33 -26.86 15.24
C GLY A 535 0.46 -26.58 16.53
N VAL A 536 0.79 -25.32 16.81
CA VAL A 536 1.52 -24.92 18.01
C VAL A 536 0.55 -24.50 19.10
N GLN A 537 0.73 -25.02 20.31
CA GLN A 537 -0.15 -24.70 21.43
C GLN A 537 0.14 -23.31 21.98
N VAL A 538 -0.84 -22.41 21.86
CA VAL A 538 -0.78 -21.02 22.36
C VAL A 538 -1.50 -20.85 23.70
N LEU A 539 -2.44 -21.73 24.02
CA LEU A 539 -3.11 -21.80 25.32
C LEU A 539 -3.05 -23.24 25.88
N ASP A 540 -2.59 -23.39 27.11
CA ASP A 540 -2.53 -24.67 27.83
C ASP A 540 -3.21 -24.55 29.20
N ASP A 541 -4.27 -25.34 29.40
CA ASP A 541 -5.14 -25.30 30.59
C ASP A 541 -5.53 -23.87 31.02
N GLY A 542 -6.02 -23.09 30.05
CA GLY A 542 -6.47 -21.71 30.28
C GLY A 542 -5.33 -20.69 30.47
N LYS A 543 -4.05 -21.07 30.30
CA LYS A 543 -2.89 -20.18 30.43
C LYS A 543 -2.18 -20.00 29.09
N HIS A 544 -1.85 -18.77 28.72
CA HIS A 544 -1.11 -18.48 27.50
C HIS A 544 0.33 -19.03 27.60
N THR A 545 0.78 -19.80 26.62
CA THR A 545 2.10 -20.48 26.64
C THR A 545 3.26 -19.52 26.30
N GLY A 546 2.93 -18.41 25.64
CA GLY A 546 3.89 -17.44 25.11
C GLY A 546 4.33 -17.73 23.68
N ALA A 547 3.86 -18.83 23.08
CA ALA A 547 4.11 -19.13 21.67
C ALA A 547 3.41 -18.12 20.74
N LEU A 548 4.06 -17.79 19.63
CA LEU A 548 3.63 -16.78 18.66
C LEU A 548 3.65 -17.34 17.21
N PRO A 549 2.90 -18.40 16.90
CA PRO A 549 2.97 -19.13 15.63
C PRO A 549 2.12 -18.53 14.50
N GLY A 550 1.44 -17.41 14.74
CA GLY A 550 0.50 -16.78 13.83
C GLY A 550 1.15 -16.34 12.51
N ARG A 551 0.41 -16.48 11.41
CA ARG A 551 0.88 -16.16 10.05
C ARG A 551 0.04 -15.08 9.39
N ALA A 552 0.65 -14.33 8.47
CA ALA A 552 -0.10 -13.48 7.55
C ALA A 552 -0.89 -14.36 6.55
N LEU A 553 -2.19 -14.12 6.43
CA LEU A 553 -3.06 -14.84 5.53
C LEU A 553 -3.41 -14.00 4.30
N HIS A 554 -3.66 -14.69 3.20
CA HIS A 554 -3.99 -14.12 1.90
C HIS A 554 -5.15 -14.89 1.26
N VAL A 555 -5.89 -14.23 0.35
CA VAL A 555 -6.94 -14.90 -0.44
C VAL A 555 -6.35 -16.04 -1.28
N SER A 556 -6.99 -17.21 -1.26
CA SER A 556 -6.60 -18.35 -2.09
C SER A 556 -6.82 -18.06 -3.59
N ARG A 557 -5.74 -18.08 -4.39
CA ARG A 557 -5.80 -17.82 -5.85
C ARG A 557 -6.60 -18.88 -6.65
N ARG A 558 -6.94 -20.04 -6.07
CA ARG A 558 -7.69 -21.10 -6.77
C ARG A 558 -9.09 -20.67 -7.24
N ARG A 559 -9.69 -19.65 -6.61
CA ARG A 559 -10.95 -19.04 -7.07
C ARG A 559 -10.82 -18.31 -8.42
N ALA A 560 -9.64 -17.79 -8.76
CA ALA A 560 -9.44 -17.02 -9.98
C ALA A 560 -9.19 -17.89 -11.23
N GLU A 561 -8.65 -19.10 -11.06
CA GLU A 561 -8.30 -19.99 -12.18
C GLU A 561 -9.45 -20.93 -12.59
N THR A 562 -10.44 -21.13 -11.73
CA THR A 562 -11.55 -22.08 -11.98
C THR A 562 -12.78 -21.44 -12.63
N ASP A 563 -12.88 -20.11 -12.67
CA ASP A 563 -14.07 -19.40 -13.17
C ASP A 563 -13.83 -18.55 -14.44
N ALA A 564 -12.59 -18.48 -14.94
CA ALA A 564 -12.26 -17.71 -16.15
C ALA A 564 -12.65 -18.43 -17.48
N SER A 565 -13.15 -19.66 -17.42
CA SER A 565 -13.51 -20.47 -18.60
C SER A 565 -15.02 -20.75 -18.74
N VAL A 566 -15.87 -20.23 -17.85
CA VAL A 566 -17.32 -20.46 -17.88
C VAL A 566 -18.07 -19.12 -17.83
N PRO A 567 -18.79 -18.71 -18.89
CA PRO A 567 -19.68 -17.54 -18.80
C PRO A 567 -20.77 -17.81 -17.77
N PRO A 568 -21.29 -16.78 -17.08
CA PRO A 568 -22.21 -16.96 -15.95
C PRO A 568 -23.45 -17.72 -16.42
N ARG A 569 -23.56 -19.00 -16.03
CA ARG A 569 -24.78 -19.76 -16.18
C ARG A 569 -25.75 -19.27 -15.11
N THR A 570 -26.84 -18.67 -15.57
CA THR A 570 -28.02 -18.39 -14.77
C THR A 570 -28.51 -19.67 -14.08
N GLY A 571 -28.58 -19.64 -12.76
CA GLY A 571 -29.38 -20.55 -11.93
C GLY A 571 -28.83 -21.96 -11.72
N HIS A 572 -28.09 -22.15 -10.63
CA HIS A 572 -28.04 -23.46 -9.95
C HIS A 572 -28.53 -23.33 -8.51
N ARG A 573 -29.65 -24.03 -8.26
CA ARG A 573 -30.29 -24.21 -6.96
C ARG A 573 -29.38 -25.02 -6.05
N TRP A 574 -29.19 -24.55 -4.83
CA TRP A 574 -28.70 -25.36 -3.71
C TRP A 574 -29.87 -26.14 -3.11
N ALA A 575 -29.99 -27.42 -3.46
CA ALA A 575 -30.68 -28.47 -2.68
C ALA A 575 -30.56 -29.81 -3.42
N ASP A 576 -29.85 -30.78 -2.85
CA ASP A 576 -30.49 -31.97 -2.24
C ASP A 576 -29.50 -33.13 -2.05
N SER A 577 -29.30 -33.47 -0.79
CA SER A 577 -28.99 -34.82 -0.34
C SER A 577 -30.25 -35.38 0.29
N ARG A 578 -30.94 -36.31 -0.41
CA ARG A 578 -31.83 -37.33 0.20
C ARG A 578 -32.22 -38.41 -0.82
N LEU A 579 -32.04 -39.65 -0.39
CA LEU A 579 -32.54 -40.85 -1.03
C LEU A 579 -34.08 -40.92 -1.00
N ALA A 580 -34.62 -41.45 -2.10
CA ALA A 580 -35.82 -42.29 -2.26
C ALA A 580 -37.17 -41.81 -1.70
N LEU A 581 -38.13 -41.59 -2.60
CA LEU A 581 -39.44 -42.29 -2.64
C LEU A 581 -40.24 -41.87 -3.90
N SER A 582 -41.22 -42.69 -4.22
CA SER A 582 -41.79 -43.02 -5.53
C SER A 582 -42.95 -42.15 -6.04
N THR A 583 -43.05 -42.06 -7.38
CA THR A 583 -44.27 -41.99 -8.24
C THR A 583 -45.35 -40.94 -7.95
N LEU A 584 -45.54 -40.00 -8.88
CA LEU A 584 -46.76 -39.82 -9.71
C LEU A 584 -46.73 -38.46 -10.47
N GLU A 585 -46.84 -38.52 -11.79
CA GLU A 585 -47.28 -37.45 -12.71
C GLU A 585 -48.83 -37.40 -12.78
N PRO A 586 -49.50 -36.51 -13.55
CA PRO A 586 -49.10 -35.27 -14.25
C PRO A 586 -50.12 -34.10 -14.11
N LEU A 587 -49.81 -32.91 -14.65
CA LEU A 587 -50.62 -32.18 -15.66
C LEU A 587 -50.22 -30.69 -15.80
N VAL A 588 -49.92 -30.29 -17.03
CA VAL A 588 -49.79 -28.91 -17.55
C VAL A 588 -51.19 -28.45 -18.02
N PRO A 589 -51.52 -27.14 -18.13
CA PRO A 589 -51.25 -26.46 -19.41
C PRO A 589 -50.84 -24.97 -19.33
N THR A 590 -50.07 -24.62 -20.35
CA THR A 590 -49.61 -23.31 -20.84
C THR A 590 -50.73 -22.31 -21.17
N LEU A 591 -50.44 -21.00 -21.06
CA LEU A 591 -50.98 -19.98 -21.98
C LEU A 591 -49.94 -18.88 -22.30
N ARG A 592 -49.86 -18.53 -23.60
CA ARG A 592 -49.04 -17.49 -24.24
C ARG A 592 -49.87 -16.21 -24.49
N VAL A 593 -49.16 -15.19 -25.04
CA VAL A 593 -49.60 -14.02 -25.85
C VAL A 593 -49.62 -12.73 -25.02
N GLY A 594 -49.10 -11.57 -25.47
CA GLY A 594 -48.46 -11.16 -26.71
C GLY A 594 -48.20 -9.64 -26.69
N THR A 595 -47.20 -9.21 -27.45
CA THR A 595 -46.76 -7.83 -27.70
C THR A 595 -47.66 -7.09 -28.68
N HIS A 596 -47.79 -5.76 -28.58
CA HIS A 596 -48.08 -4.84 -29.71
C HIS A 596 -47.59 -3.40 -29.46
N VAL A 597 -47.16 -2.75 -30.54
CA VAL A 597 -46.57 -1.40 -30.69
C VAL A 597 -47.35 -0.66 -31.79
N LEU A 598 -47.29 0.69 -31.78
CA LEU A 598 -47.48 1.71 -32.87
C LEU A 598 -48.72 2.65 -32.71
N PRO A 599 -48.82 3.85 -33.38
CA PRO A 599 -47.81 4.92 -33.61
C PRO A 599 -48.33 6.43 -33.74
N LEU A 600 -47.37 7.38 -33.89
CA LEU A 600 -47.28 8.62 -34.76
C LEU A 600 -48.01 10.00 -34.51
N ARG A 601 -47.16 11.08 -34.52
CA ARG A 601 -47.17 12.41 -35.24
C ARG A 601 -48.05 13.64 -34.82
N GLY A 602 -47.41 14.83 -34.81
CA GLY A 602 -48.02 16.14 -35.16
C GLY A 602 -47.26 17.41 -34.69
N LEU A 603 -46.83 18.28 -35.64
CA LEU A 603 -46.06 19.54 -35.50
C LEU A 603 -46.93 20.82 -35.34
N ARG A 604 -46.39 21.90 -34.73
CA ARG A 604 -46.41 23.31 -35.24
C ARG A 604 -45.63 24.33 -34.34
N THR A 605 -45.17 25.42 -34.97
CA THR A 605 -44.21 26.47 -34.54
C THR A 605 -44.80 27.90 -34.57
N VAL A 606 -44.41 28.77 -33.60
CA VAL A 606 -44.00 30.23 -33.64
C VAL A 606 -45.07 31.29 -34.07
N PRO A 607 -45.12 32.60 -33.66
CA PRO A 607 -44.09 33.65 -33.32
C PRO A 607 -44.33 34.44 -31.99
N GLY A 608 -43.56 35.42 -31.48
CA GLY A 608 -42.50 36.33 -31.95
C GLY A 608 -42.79 37.76 -31.39
N ASP A 609 -41.76 38.58 -31.14
CA ASP A 609 -41.74 40.01 -30.72
C ASP A 609 -42.04 40.34 -29.24
N GLU A 610 -41.38 41.28 -28.54
CA GLU A 610 -40.66 42.51 -28.96
C GLU A 610 -39.77 43.05 -27.80
N SER A 611 -38.64 43.69 -28.12
CA SER A 611 -37.86 44.57 -27.23
C SER A 611 -37.95 46.01 -27.74
N PRO A 612 -37.91 47.02 -26.85
CA PRO A 612 -36.97 48.14 -27.04
C PRO A 612 -36.39 48.62 -25.69
N GLY A 613 -35.29 49.36 -25.53
CA GLY A 613 -34.44 50.15 -26.42
C GLY A 613 -33.37 50.86 -25.55
N ALA A 614 -32.34 51.40 -26.18
CA ALA A 614 -31.08 51.87 -25.59
C ALA A 614 -30.99 53.39 -25.29
N GLY A 615 -29.93 53.78 -24.56
CA GLY A 615 -29.28 55.11 -24.58
C GLY A 615 -29.40 55.93 -23.27
N ASP A 616 -28.44 56.74 -22.81
CA ASP A 616 -27.06 57.06 -23.24
C ASP A 616 -26.43 58.06 -22.21
N ALA A 617 -25.09 58.22 -22.22
CA ALA A 617 -24.28 59.39 -21.77
C ALA A 617 -24.24 59.80 -20.27
N GLU A 618 -23.18 60.34 -19.64
CA GLU A 618 -21.83 60.83 -19.98
C GLU A 618 -21.13 61.25 -18.64
N ARG A 619 -19.78 61.18 -18.53
CA ARG A 619 -18.87 62.30 -18.09
C ARG A 619 -17.39 61.89 -17.88
N ARG A 620 -16.58 62.24 -18.89
CA ARG A 620 -15.29 63.00 -18.92
C ARG A 620 -14.23 62.86 -17.81
N GLY A 621 -12.97 62.71 -18.24
CA GLY A 621 -11.82 63.45 -17.65
C GLY A 621 -10.44 62.77 -17.69
N LEU A 622 -9.64 63.03 -18.73
CA LEU A 622 -8.21 62.69 -18.85
C LEU A 622 -7.30 63.72 -18.13
N ALA A 623 -6.22 63.28 -17.45
CA ALA A 623 -4.84 63.82 -17.57
C ALA A 623 -3.84 63.21 -16.54
N PHE A 624 -2.67 62.78 -17.02
CA PHE A 624 -1.43 62.42 -16.29
C PHE A 624 -0.52 63.67 -16.09
N PRO A 625 0.41 63.77 -15.10
CA PRO A 625 1.75 63.16 -15.24
C PRO A 625 2.60 62.84 -13.97
N ARG A 626 3.56 61.91 -14.17
CA ARG A 626 4.99 61.79 -13.71
C ARG A 626 5.46 62.35 -12.34
N ARG A 627 6.13 61.48 -11.54
CA ARG A 627 7.58 61.54 -11.14
C ARG A 627 7.95 60.33 -10.25
N ALA A 628 8.97 59.54 -10.64
CA ALA A 628 10.30 59.37 -10.01
C ALA A 628 10.23 58.70 -8.61
N TRP A 629 10.50 57.40 -8.43
CA TRP A 629 11.83 56.77 -8.38
C TRP A 629 12.87 57.63 -7.66
N GLU A 630 12.90 57.53 -6.33
CA GLU A 630 14.09 57.72 -5.48
C GLU A 630 13.72 57.42 -4.02
N ARG A 631 14.15 56.24 -3.53
CA ARG A 631 14.80 56.00 -2.21
C ARG A 631 14.82 54.49 -1.90
N GLU A 632 16.02 53.99 -1.67
CA GLU A 632 16.33 52.63 -1.22
C GLU A 632 15.71 52.32 0.16
N PRO A 633 15.39 51.04 0.46
CA PRO A 633 14.94 50.63 1.78
C PRO A 633 16.11 50.37 2.73
N ASP A 634 15.94 50.84 3.97
CA ASP A 634 16.75 50.56 5.15
C ASP A 634 16.67 49.07 5.55
N TRP A 635 17.83 48.39 5.58
CA TRP A 635 17.97 46.95 5.82
C TRP A 635 18.28 46.56 7.28
N THR A 636 18.13 47.46 8.25
CA THR A 636 18.59 47.18 9.63
C THR A 636 17.56 46.60 10.60
N THR A 637 16.34 46.21 10.15
CA THR A 637 15.31 45.68 11.08
C THR A 637 14.63 44.39 10.63
N LEU A 638 15.40 43.36 10.23
CA LEU A 638 14.83 42.02 10.00
C LEU A 638 15.77 40.84 10.31
N THR A 639 16.57 40.92 11.39
CA THR A 639 17.38 39.79 11.90
C THR A 639 16.85 39.16 13.19
N ARG A 640 15.54 39.28 13.49
CA ARG A 640 14.95 38.54 14.61
C ARG A 640 13.48 38.20 14.41
N ARG A 641 13.21 37.24 13.50
CA ARG A 641 12.06 36.30 13.48
C ARG A 641 11.99 35.63 12.09
N VAL A 642 12.81 34.61 11.87
CA VAL A 642 12.55 33.59 10.84
C VAL A 642 12.93 32.23 11.41
N SER A 643 12.07 31.70 12.26
CA SER A 643 11.83 30.26 12.35
C SER A 643 10.34 30.10 12.12
N GLU A 644 9.99 29.17 11.23
CA GLU A 644 8.62 28.76 10.88
C GLU A 644 7.85 29.72 9.95
N ARG A 645 7.83 29.39 8.65
CA ARG A 645 6.64 29.49 7.81
C ARG A 645 6.75 28.61 6.56
N ASP A 646 5.69 27.84 6.37
CA ASP A 646 5.39 26.93 5.27
C ASP A 646 5.31 27.63 3.90
N TYR A 647 5.90 27.01 2.88
CA TYR A 647 5.56 27.26 1.48
C TYR A 647 4.62 26.16 0.98
N SER A 648 3.31 26.43 1.01
CA SER A 648 2.34 25.80 0.13
C SER A 648 2.19 26.65 -1.14
N LEU A 649 2.55 26.09 -2.30
CA LEU A 649 2.30 26.73 -3.60
C LEU A 649 0.81 26.65 -3.99
N PRO A 650 0.22 27.70 -4.60
CA PRO A 650 -1.14 27.69 -5.15
C PRO A 650 -1.20 27.05 -6.54
N VAL A 651 -2.38 26.51 -6.85
CA VAL A 651 -2.76 25.81 -8.07
C VAL A 651 -3.44 26.78 -9.06
N GLU A 652 -3.14 26.57 -10.36
CA GLU A 652 -3.86 27.00 -11.58
C GLU A 652 -3.78 28.45 -12.09
N THR A 653 -3.14 28.61 -13.26
CA THR A 653 -3.49 29.59 -14.31
C THR A 653 -3.39 28.88 -15.68
N PRO A 654 -4.34 29.08 -16.61
CA PRO A 654 -4.54 28.20 -17.77
C PRO A 654 -3.57 28.47 -18.92
N ILE A 655 -3.00 27.41 -19.51
CA ILE A 655 -2.30 27.50 -20.80
C ILE A 655 -3.33 27.41 -21.93
N ALA A 656 -3.18 28.33 -22.89
CA ALA A 656 -4.09 28.59 -23.98
C ALA A 656 -4.40 27.39 -24.89
N LEU A 657 -5.68 27.36 -25.29
CA LEU A 657 -6.35 26.56 -26.33
C LEU A 657 -5.44 26.02 -27.46
N LEU A 658 -5.36 24.68 -27.55
CA LEU A 658 -5.23 23.97 -28.82
C LEU A 658 -6.63 23.48 -29.25
N PRO A 659 -6.95 23.48 -30.55
CA PRO A 659 -8.34 23.49 -31.02
C PRO A 659 -9.10 22.22 -30.65
N GLN A 660 -10.28 22.43 -30.05
CA GLN A 660 -11.32 21.42 -29.87
C GLN A 660 -11.86 21.01 -31.25
N ASN A 661 -11.23 20.01 -31.87
CA ASN A 661 -11.80 19.05 -32.82
C ASN A 661 -10.67 18.22 -33.44
N ALA A 662 -10.12 17.27 -32.67
CA ALA A 662 -9.35 16.16 -33.23
C ALA A 662 -9.90 14.88 -32.61
N LYS A 663 -10.35 13.94 -33.47
CA LYS A 663 -10.80 12.61 -33.07
C LYS A 663 -9.75 11.95 -32.19
N VAL A 664 -10.19 11.35 -31.08
CA VAL A 664 -9.35 10.59 -30.13
C VAL A 664 -8.62 9.47 -30.90
N GLY A 665 -7.32 9.68 -31.14
CA GLY A 665 -6.37 8.60 -31.45
C GLY A 665 -6.09 7.79 -30.19
N SER A 666 -5.63 6.54 -30.36
CA SER A 666 -5.35 5.65 -29.22
C SER A 666 -4.24 6.22 -28.34
N ASP A 667 -4.13 5.78 -27.07
CA ASP A 667 -3.05 6.18 -26.15
C ASP A 667 -1.63 6.05 -26.76
N ASP A 668 -1.46 5.17 -27.77
CA ASP A 668 -0.19 4.98 -28.47
C ASP A 668 0.20 6.18 -29.35
N ASP A 669 -0.78 6.94 -29.87
CA ASP A 669 -0.54 8.12 -30.71
C ASP A 669 0.11 9.27 -29.93
N ALA A 670 -0.29 9.47 -28.66
CA ALA A 670 0.29 10.48 -27.78
C ALA A 670 1.73 10.13 -27.38
N TYR A 671 2.00 8.86 -27.07
CA TYR A 671 3.36 8.40 -26.77
C TYR A 671 4.26 8.41 -28.01
N ARG A 672 3.70 8.21 -29.20
CA ARG A 672 4.44 8.37 -30.45
C ARG A 672 4.92 9.80 -30.63
N ALA A 673 4.07 10.80 -30.41
CA ALA A 673 4.48 12.21 -30.49
C ALA A 673 5.60 12.53 -29.49
N ALA A 674 5.42 12.15 -28.21
CA ALA A 674 6.43 12.36 -27.17
C ALA A 674 7.76 11.65 -27.46
N ARG A 675 7.71 10.45 -28.06
CA ARG A 675 8.90 9.71 -28.50
C ARG A 675 9.68 10.46 -29.59
N LEU A 676 8.98 10.93 -30.61
CA LEU A 676 9.60 11.67 -31.71
C LEU A 676 10.17 13.00 -31.25
N GLU A 677 9.46 13.69 -30.35
CA GLU A 677 9.94 14.90 -29.70
C GLU A 677 11.20 14.65 -28.87
N MET A 678 11.22 13.59 -28.05
CA MET A 678 12.41 13.19 -27.29
C MET A 678 13.61 12.91 -28.21
N VAL A 679 13.41 12.19 -29.33
CA VAL A 679 14.51 11.95 -30.28
C VAL A 679 15.04 13.29 -30.84
N ARG A 680 14.15 14.20 -31.22
CA ARG A 680 14.54 15.50 -31.77
C ARG A 680 15.26 16.38 -30.76
N GLU A 681 14.67 16.56 -29.58
CA GLU A 681 15.14 17.56 -28.61
C GLU A 681 16.23 17.01 -27.69
N SER A 682 16.18 15.72 -27.34
CA SER A 682 17.10 15.11 -26.37
C SER A 682 18.19 14.25 -26.99
N LEU A 683 18.13 13.91 -28.29
CA LEU A 683 19.18 13.14 -28.98
C LEU A 683 19.82 13.92 -30.13
N GLU A 684 19.03 14.39 -31.10
CA GLU A 684 19.55 15.09 -32.30
C GLU A 684 20.08 16.49 -31.98
N ARG A 685 19.42 17.19 -31.05
CA ARG A 685 19.78 18.54 -30.58
C ARG A 685 20.54 18.53 -29.25
N ALA A 686 20.88 17.35 -28.75
CA ALA A 686 21.76 17.26 -27.60
C ALA A 686 23.14 17.83 -27.95
N GLU A 687 23.88 18.24 -26.93
CA GLU A 687 25.26 18.67 -27.06
C GLU A 687 26.12 17.76 -26.16
N PRO A 688 26.94 16.87 -26.74
CA PRO A 688 27.04 16.56 -28.18
C PRO A 688 25.80 15.79 -28.72
N PRO A 689 25.52 15.87 -30.04
CA PRO A 689 24.36 15.20 -30.62
C PRO A 689 24.64 13.73 -30.96
N ILE A 690 23.61 12.89 -30.91
CA ILE A 690 23.62 11.54 -31.48
C ILE A 690 23.53 11.67 -33.01
N LYS A 691 24.50 11.12 -33.74
CA LYS A 691 24.68 11.31 -35.18
C LYS A 691 24.34 10.07 -36.00
N ASN A 692 24.38 8.88 -35.41
CA ASN A 692 24.17 7.63 -36.13
C ASN A 692 22.68 7.47 -36.52
N PRO A 693 22.35 7.50 -37.83
CA PRO A 693 20.95 7.49 -38.27
C PRO A 693 20.24 6.18 -37.92
N ARG A 694 20.96 5.05 -37.86
CA ARG A 694 20.38 3.75 -37.49
C ARG A 694 19.98 3.73 -36.01
N VAL A 695 20.82 4.30 -35.14
CA VAL A 695 20.50 4.43 -33.70
C VAL A 695 19.32 5.37 -33.48
N LEU A 696 19.30 6.52 -34.16
CA LEU A 696 18.17 7.44 -34.09
C LEU A 696 16.86 6.76 -34.55
N ASP A 697 16.91 5.95 -35.61
CA ASP A 697 15.73 5.21 -36.08
C ASP A 697 15.26 4.14 -35.09
N ALA A 698 16.18 3.38 -34.49
CA ALA A 698 15.87 2.45 -33.42
C ALA A 698 15.20 3.14 -32.20
N MET A 699 15.66 4.35 -31.84
CA MET A 699 15.06 5.15 -30.77
C MET A 699 13.67 5.69 -31.15
N ARG A 700 13.43 6.04 -32.43
CA ARG A 700 12.10 6.49 -32.92
C ARG A 700 11.07 5.37 -32.96
N THR A 701 11.51 4.14 -33.15
CA THR A 701 10.61 2.98 -33.31
C THR A 701 10.39 2.22 -32.00
N THR A 702 11.35 2.20 -31.08
CA THR A 702 11.23 1.47 -29.81
C THR A 702 10.27 2.16 -28.83
N PRO A 703 9.17 1.51 -28.40
CA PRO A 703 8.19 2.10 -27.50
C PRO A 703 8.65 2.08 -26.04
N ARG A 704 9.57 2.97 -25.67
CA ARG A 704 10.12 3.09 -24.29
C ARG A 704 9.08 3.01 -23.18
N HIS A 705 7.91 3.63 -23.35
CA HIS A 705 6.82 3.61 -22.36
C HIS A 705 6.30 2.19 -22.04
N GLN A 706 6.50 1.20 -22.92
CA GLN A 706 6.16 -0.21 -22.69
C GLN A 706 7.13 -0.90 -21.71
N PHE A 707 8.35 -0.35 -21.56
CA PHE A 707 9.40 -0.82 -20.66
C PHE A 707 9.43 -0.04 -19.34
N VAL A 708 8.61 1.02 -19.22
CA VAL A 708 8.49 1.85 -18.02
C VAL A 708 7.26 1.43 -17.21
N PRO A 709 7.39 1.23 -15.87
CA PRO A 709 6.24 0.95 -15.02
C PRO A 709 5.16 2.03 -15.12
N GLN A 710 3.88 1.63 -15.06
CA GLN A 710 2.74 2.52 -15.31
C GLN A 710 2.79 3.87 -14.57
N PRO A 711 3.17 3.96 -13.26
CA PRO A 711 3.23 5.25 -12.55
C PRO A 711 4.21 6.26 -13.15
N HIS A 712 5.22 5.77 -13.88
CA HIS A 712 6.29 6.60 -14.46
C HIS A 712 6.15 6.80 -15.97
N ARG A 713 5.13 6.22 -16.63
CA ARG A 713 4.97 6.30 -18.10
C ARG A 713 4.82 7.72 -18.63
N LYS A 714 4.20 8.63 -17.89
CA LYS A 714 4.14 10.06 -18.24
C LYS A 714 5.51 10.73 -18.37
N TYR A 715 6.55 10.14 -17.78
CA TYR A 715 7.94 10.59 -17.87
C TYR A 715 8.78 9.72 -18.79
N ALA A 716 8.20 8.73 -19.49
CA ALA A 716 8.94 7.73 -20.25
C ALA A 716 9.89 8.32 -21.29
N TYR A 717 9.55 9.50 -21.83
CA TYR A 717 10.30 10.21 -22.86
C TYR A 717 10.99 11.49 -22.35
N VAL A 718 11.09 11.66 -21.03
CA VAL A 718 11.95 12.69 -20.43
C VAL A 718 13.38 12.12 -20.36
N ASP A 719 14.39 12.95 -20.65
CA ASP A 719 15.80 12.53 -20.60
C ASP A 719 16.30 12.37 -19.16
N THR A 720 15.81 11.36 -18.45
CA THR A 720 16.12 11.12 -17.03
C THR A 720 16.05 9.63 -16.68
N VAL A 721 16.61 9.27 -15.52
CA VAL A 721 16.49 7.94 -14.94
C VAL A 721 15.09 7.73 -14.36
N LEU A 722 14.52 6.55 -14.54
CA LEU A 722 13.25 6.19 -13.89
C LEU A 722 13.40 4.88 -13.11
N PRO A 723 12.73 4.73 -11.95
CA PRO A 723 12.77 3.47 -11.21
C PRO A 723 11.97 2.38 -11.93
N ILE A 724 12.51 1.16 -11.94
CA ILE A 724 11.85 -0.02 -12.54
C ILE A 724 11.53 -1.13 -11.51
N GLY A 725 11.81 -0.85 -10.24
CA GLY A 725 11.66 -1.77 -9.11
C GLY A 725 12.97 -2.49 -8.78
N TYR A 726 13.01 -3.18 -7.63
CA TYR A 726 14.16 -3.97 -7.17
C TYR A 726 15.48 -3.17 -7.12
N GLU A 727 15.40 -1.90 -6.70
CA GLU A 727 16.55 -0.98 -6.59
C GLU A 727 17.25 -0.68 -7.94
N GLN A 728 16.61 -1.04 -9.06
CA GLN A 728 17.12 -0.80 -10.41
C GLN A 728 16.41 0.37 -11.08
N THR A 729 17.08 0.95 -12.07
CA THR A 729 16.57 2.05 -12.89
C THR A 729 16.64 1.72 -14.38
N ILE A 730 15.80 2.38 -15.17
CA ILE A 730 15.97 2.49 -16.63
C ILE A 730 16.78 3.76 -16.93
N SER A 731 17.88 3.60 -17.65
CA SER A 731 18.80 4.70 -17.99
C SER A 731 18.16 5.76 -18.88
N PRO A 732 18.61 7.03 -18.84
CA PRO A 732 18.07 8.10 -19.69
C PRO A 732 18.14 7.73 -21.18
N PRO A 733 17.14 8.13 -22.00
CA PRO A 733 17.16 7.96 -23.44
C PRO A 733 18.48 8.35 -24.12
N TYR A 734 19.10 9.48 -23.74
CA TYR A 734 20.38 9.88 -24.32
C TYR A 734 21.50 8.88 -24.03
N ILE A 735 21.59 8.38 -22.81
CA ILE A 735 22.64 7.42 -22.42
C ILE A 735 22.47 6.10 -23.18
N VAL A 736 21.23 5.63 -23.35
CA VAL A 736 20.93 4.44 -24.15
C VAL A 736 21.38 4.65 -25.61
N ALA A 737 21.03 5.78 -26.22
CA ALA A 737 21.43 6.10 -27.58
C ALA A 737 22.95 6.26 -27.72
N TYR A 738 23.59 6.98 -26.79
CA TYR A 738 25.04 7.21 -26.77
C TYR A 738 25.80 5.88 -26.69
N MET A 739 25.44 5.01 -25.74
CA MET A 739 26.11 3.72 -25.58
C MET A 739 25.97 2.86 -26.84
N THR A 740 24.79 2.87 -27.44
CA THR A 740 24.49 2.16 -28.68
C THR A 740 25.29 2.73 -29.86
N GLU A 741 25.42 4.04 -29.98
CA GLU A 741 26.21 4.69 -31.02
C GLU A 741 27.70 4.37 -30.89
N LYS A 742 28.25 4.36 -29.67
CA LYS A 742 29.69 4.13 -29.46
C LYS A 742 30.15 2.72 -29.78
N ILE A 743 29.30 1.70 -29.57
CA ILE A 743 29.64 0.34 -29.98
C ILE A 743 29.32 0.08 -31.47
N ASP A 744 28.54 0.94 -32.11
CA ASP A 744 28.17 0.89 -33.54
C ASP A 744 27.82 -0.53 -34.05
N PRO A 745 26.69 -1.11 -33.58
CA PRO A 745 26.30 -2.47 -33.92
C PRO A 745 25.94 -2.60 -35.40
N GLN A 746 26.47 -3.64 -36.04
CA GLN A 746 26.23 -3.97 -37.45
C GLN A 746 25.17 -5.07 -37.60
N PRO A 747 24.46 -5.16 -38.74
CA PRO A 747 23.37 -6.11 -38.93
C PRO A 747 23.73 -7.59 -38.72
N ASP A 748 25.00 -7.97 -38.92
CA ASP A 748 25.50 -9.33 -38.73
C ASP A 748 26.07 -9.60 -37.32
N ASP A 749 26.11 -8.57 -36.46
CA ASP A 749 26.71 -8.67 -35.13
C ASP A 749 25.85 -9.51 -34.19
N ARG A 750 26.54 -10.26 -33.31
CA ARG A 750 25.97 -10.76 -32.06
C ARG A 750 26.33 -9.80 -30.93
N VAL A 751 25.31 -9.24 -30.29
CA VAL A 751 25.46 -8.27 -29.21
C VAL A 751 25.13 -8.92 -27.88
N PHE A 752 25.94 -8.66 -26.86
CA PHE A 752 25.69 -9.11 -25.50
C PHE A 752 25.49 -7.92 -24.55
N GLU A 753 24.30 -7.83 -23.97
CA GLU A 753 23.91 -6.84 -22.97
C GLU A 753 23.94 -7.45 -21.57
N ILE A 754 24.56 -6.74 -20.62
CA ILE A 754 24.59 -7.12 -19.21
C ILE A 754 23.84 -6.08 -18.39
N GLY A 755 22.81 -6.52 -17.65
CA GLY A 755 21.94 -5.64 -16.87
C GLY A 755 20.64 -5.35 -17.61
N THR A 756 19.92 -6.40 -18.05
CA THR A 756 18.68 -6.29 -18.85
C THR A 756 17.70 -5.28 -18.24
N GLY A 757 17.54 -5.28 -16.92
CA GLY A 757 16.65 -4.39 -16.18
C GLY A 757 15.22 -4.43 -16.72
N SER A 758 14.83 -3.39 -17.44
CA SER A 758 13.50 -3.31 -18.07
C SER A 758 13.40 -4.06 -19.40
N GLY A 759 14.52 -4.34 -20.07
CA GLY A 759 14.59 -4.84 -21.44
C GLY A 759 14.67 -3.76 -22.52
N TYR A 760 14.64 -2.47 -22.14
CA TYR A 760 14.61 -1.36 -23.11
C TYR A 760 15.87 -1.27 -23.99
N GLN A 761 17.05 -1.42 -23.41
CA GLN A 761 18.31 -1.34 -24.16
C GLN A 761 18.46 -2.54 -25.12
N ALA A 762 18.07 -3.75 -24.69
CA ALA A 762 17.91 -4.91 -25.56
C ALA A 762 17.00 -4.63 -26.77
N ALA A 763 15.85 -3.98 -26.54
CA ALA A 763 14.89 -3.63 -27.57
C ALA A 763 15.43 -2.61 -28.58
N VAL A 764 16.22 -1.63 -28.12
CA VAL A 764 16.90 -0.66 -29.00
C VAL A 764 17.99 -1.32 -29.85
N LEU A 765 18.67 -2.35 -29.32
CA LEU A 765 19.71 -3.09 -30.05
C LEU A 765 19.15 -4.06 -31.08
N SER A 766 17.97 -4.63 -30.82
CA SER A 766 17.32 -5.64 -31.66
C SER A 766 17.28 -5.29 -33.16
N PRO A 767 16.82 -4.10 -33.61
CA PRO A 767 16.80 -3.78 -35.04
C PRO A 767 18.19 -3.47 -35.64
N LEU A 768 19.23 -3.42 -34.83
CA LEU A 768 20.58 -3.01 -35.25
C LEU A 768 21.55 -4.18 -35.45
N ALA A 769 21.20 -5.37 -34.94
CA ALA A 769 22.07 -6.53 -34.87
C ALA A 769 21.34 -7.83 -35.26
N LYS A 770 22.11 -8.89 -35.54
CA LYS A 770 21.56 -10.20 -35.91
C LYS A 770 20.86 -10.84 -34.73
N GLU A 771 21.56 -10.87 -33.59
CA GLU A 771 21.07 -11.45 -32.32
C GLU A 771 21.51 -10.58 -31.15
N VAL A 772 20.61 -10.41 -30.18
CA VAL A 772 20.90 -9.72 -28.92
C VAL A 772 20.71 -10.71 -27.79
N TYR A 773 21.77 -10.96 -27.03
CA TYR A 773 21.73 -11.75 -25.82
C TYR A 773 21.74 -10.80 -24.64
N THR A 774 20.83 -10.96 -23.68
CA THR A 774 20.75 -10.08 -22.52
C THR A 774 20.65 -10.90 -21.23
N ILE A 775 21.39 -10.50 -20.21
CA ILE A 775 21.46 -11.21 -18.92
C ILE A 775 21.07 -10.32 -17.74
N GLU A 776 20.25 -10.87 -16.85
CA GLU A 776 19.76 -10.20 -15.65
C GLU A 776 19.93 -11.07 -14.41
N ILE A 777 20.48 -10.50 -13.34
CA ILE A 777 20.67 -11.19 -12.07
C ILE A 777 19.42 -11.14 -11.20
N VAL A 778 18.60 -10.09 -11.35
CA VAL A 778 17.32 -9.90 -10.66
C VAL A 778 16.22 -10.65 -11.42
N GLU A 779 15.96 -11.88 -11.01
CA GLU A 779 15.02 -12.80 -11.68
C GLU A 779 13.66 -12.17 -12.06
N PRO A 780 12.94 -11.46 -11.16
CA PRO A 780 11.65 -10.86 -11.53
C PRO A 780 11.74 -9.81 -12.64
N LEU A 781 12.85 -9.06 -12.72
CA LEU A 781 13.09 -8.10 -13.80
C LEU A 781 13.40 -8.82 -15.11
N GLY A 782 14.25 -9.84 -15.08
CA GLY A 782 14.57 -10.66 -16.24
C GLY A 782 13.33 -11.32 -16.86
N ARG A 783 12.46 -11.90 -16.03
CA ARG A 783 11.18 -12.50 -16.50
C ARG A 783 10.27 -11.45 -17.14
N ARG A 784 10.11 -10.28 -16.51
CA ARG A 784 9.27 -9.19 -17.04
C ARG A 784 9.81 -8.62 -18.35
N ALA A 785 11.14 -8.48 -18.46
CA ALA A 785 11.79 -8.04 -19.68
C ALA A 785 11.55 -9.05 -20.81
N ALA A 786 11.73 -10.35 -20.55
CA ALA A 786 11.47 -11.41 -21.53
C ALA A 786 10.02 -11.40 -22.02
N GLU A 787 9.05 -11.28 -21.11
CA GLU A 787 7.63 -11.17 -21.46
C GLU A 787 7.33 -9.92 -22.32
N THR A 788 7.92 -8.78 -21.96
CA THR A 788 7.71 -7.51 -22.67
C THR A 788 8.31 -7.55 -24.07
N LEU A 789 9.55 -8.04 -24.20
CA LEU A 789 10.24 -8.19 -25.47
C LEU A 789 9.48 -9.12 -26.41
N LYS A 790 9.04 -10.28 -25.90
CA LYS A 790 8.23 -11.24 -26.66
C LYS A 790 6.89 -10.64 -27.10
N ARG A 791 6.19 -9.94 -26.20
CA ARG A 791 4.90 -9.30 -26.50
C ARG A 791 5.01 -8.23 -27.59
N LEU A 792 6.15 -7.54 -27.66
CA LEU A 792 6.40 -6.48 -28.64
C LEU A 792 7.02 -7.00 -29.95
N GLY A 793 7.26 -8.31 -30.08
CA GLY A 793 7.75 -8.94 -31.31
C GLY A 793 9.27 -8.83 -31.52
N TYR A 794 10.06 -8.71 -30.46
CA TYR A 794 11.52 -8.71 -30.53
C TYR A 794 12.08 -10.14 -30.56
N ASP A 795 11.94 -10.82 -31.69
CA ASP A 795 12.21 -12.27 -31.82
C ASP A 795 13.71 -12.65 -31.82
N ASN A 796 14.60 -11.69 -32.07
CA ASN A 796 16.06 -11.91 -32.05
C ASN A 796 16.71 -11.54 -30.71
N VAL A 797 15.92 -11.34 -29.65
CA VAL A 797 16.41 -11.03 -28.29
C VAL A 797 16.26 -12.23 -27.36
N PHE A 798 17.37 -12.70 -26.80
CA PHE A 798 17.45 -13.86 -25.92
C PHE A 798 17.78 -13.44 -24.48
N VAL A 799 16.85 -13.67 -23.55
CA VAL A 799 17.00 -13.30 -22.14
C VAL A 799 17.46 -14.49 -21.29
N LYS A 800 18.49 -14.29 -20.45
CA LYS A 800 18.93 -15.25 -19.43
C LYS A 800 18.87 -14.62 -18.05
N ILE A 801 18.41 -15.40 -17.07
CA ILE A 801 18.55 -15.05 -15.67
C ILE A 801 19.89 -15.61 -15.19
N GLY A 802 20.80 -14.75 -14.73
CA GLY A 802 22.13 -15.17 -14.30
C GLY A 802 23.08 -14.03 -13.93
N ASP A 803 24.25 -14.40 -13.44
CA ASP A 803 25.29 -13.46 -13.02
C ASP A 803 26.03 -12.89 -14.24
N GLY A 804 25.76 -11.63 -14.55
CA GLY A 804 26.36 -10.90 -15.66
C GLY A 804 27.88 -10.77 -15.60
N TYR A 805 28.49 -10.84 -14.40
CA TYR A 805 29.94 -10.82 -14.24
C TYR A 805 30.63 -12.00 -14.95
N LYS A 806 29.95 -13.16 -14.98
CA LYS A 806 30.45 -14.38 -15.64
C LYS A 806 30.22 -14.37 -17.16
N GLY A 807 29.40 -13.45 -17.65
CA GLY A 807 28.93 -13.40 -19.03
C GLY A 807 28.08 -14.61 -19.42
N TRP A 808 28.07 -14.94 -20.72
CA TRP A 808 27.34 -16.05 -21.33
C TRP A 808 28.24 -16.87 -22.25
N PRO A 809 29.15 -17.71 -21.69
CA PRO A 809 30.17 -18.43 -22.46
C PRO A 809 29.59 -19.33 -23.56
N GLU A 810 28.40 -19.90 -23.34
CA GLU A 810 27.75 -20.79 -24.31
C GLU A 810 27.31 -20.10 -25.61
N LYS A 811 27.32 -18.77 -25.64
CA LYS A 811 26.89 -17.94 -26.78
C LYS A 811 28.01 -17.04 -27.33
N ALA A 812 29.16 -17.02 -26.67
CA ALA A 812 30.36 -16.35 -27.12
C ALA A 812 30.94 -17.00 -28.40
N PRO A 813 31.75 -16.28 -29.19
CA PRO A 813 32.17 -14.88 -28.99
C PRO A 813 31.13 -13.87 -29.47
N PHE A 814 31.10 -12.70 -28.82
CA PHE A 814 30.22 -11.58 -29.16
C PHE A 814 30.98 -10.48 -29.90
N ASN A 815 30.40 -9.96 -30.97
CA ASN A 815 30.98 -8.84 -31.72
C ASN A 815 30.96 -7.55 -30.88
N LYS A 816 29.86 -7.36 -30.13
CA LYS A 816 29.65 -6.17 -29.31
C LYS A 816 29.21 -6.57 -27.90
N ILE A 817 29.73 -5.88 -26.88
CA ILE A 817 29.28 -6.03 -25.49
C ILE A 817 28.87 -4.67 -24.93
N ILE A 818 27.72 -4.62 -24.26
CA ILE A 818 27.20 -3.41 -23.63
C ILE A 818 26.83 -3.71 -22.18
N VAL A 819 27.42 -2.99 -21.25
CA VAL A 819 27.20 -3.22 -19.81
C VAL A 819 26.42 -2.04 -19.23
N THR A 820 25.18 -2.29 -18.80
CA THR A 820 24.24 -1.31 -18.22
C THR A 820 24.19 -1.38 -16.69
N CYS A 821 25.31 -1.77 -16.09
CA CYS A 821 25.60 -1.69 -14.66
C CYS A 821 27.11 -1.52 -14.47
N SER A 822 27.55 -1.01 -13.32
CA SER A 822 28.96 -0.63 -13.13
C SER A 822 29.73 -1.60 -12.22
N PRO A 823 30.73 -2.33 -12.75
CA PRO A 823 31.79 -2.94 -11.95
C PRO A 823 32.93 -1.94 -11.64
N ASP A 824 33.80 -2.30 -10.70
CA ASP A 824 34.98 -1.50 -10.33
C ASP A 824 36.12 -1.58 -11.38
N HIS A 825 36.20 -2.70 -12.10
CA HIS A 825 37.11 -2.92 -13.23
C HIS A 825 36.42 -3.73 -14.33
N VAL A 826 37.01 -3.77 -15.53
CA VAL A 826 36.48 -4.59 -16.63
C VAL A 826 36.62 -6.08 -16.28
N PRO A 827 35.53 -6.86 -16.18
CA PRO A 827 35.61 -8.28 -15.83
C PRO A 827 36.33 -9.10 -16.89
N GLN A 828 37.28 -9.95 -16.48
CA GLN A 828 38.01 -10.85 -17.40
C GLN A 828 37.10 -11.77 -18.21
N PRO A 829 36.01 -12.37 -17.65
CA PRO A 829 35.11 -13.20 -18.44
C PRO A 829 34.48 -12.46 -19.64
N LEU A 830 34.23 -11.15 -19.53
CA LEU A 830 33.67 -10.36 -20.64
C LEU A 830 34.73 -10.09 -21.72
N ILE A 831 35.99 -9.90 -21.32
CA ILE A 831 37.13 -9.77 -22.24
C ILE A 831 37.33 -11.05 -23.07
N ASP A 832 37.23 -12.20 -22.41
CA ASP A 832 37.41 -13.51 -23.04
C ASP A 832 36.30 -13.80 -24.06
N GLN A 833 35.08 -13.33 -23.77
CA GLN A 833 33.90 -13.50 -24.61
C GLN A 833 33.76 -12.46 -25.71
N LEU A 834 34.55 -11.37 -25.68
CA LEU A 834 34.61 -10.39 -26.76
C LEU A 834 35.36 -10.96 -27.97
N ALA A 835 34.74 -10.92 -29.14
CA ALA A 835 35.33 -11.36 -30.40
C ALA A 835 36.57 -10.53 -30.79
N GLU A 836 37.45 -11.12 -31.60
CA GLU A 836 38.55 -10.38 -32.22
C GLU A 836 38.00 -9.30 -33.16
N GLY A 837 38.52 -8.07 -33.07
CA GLY A 837 37.92 -6.88 -33.72
C GLY A 837 36.66 -6.34 -33.02
N GLY A 838 36.19 -7.00 -31.96
CA GLY A 838 34.99 -6.64 -31.22
C GLY A 838 35.14 -5.38 -30.35
N THR A 839 34.01 -4.81 -29.96
CA THR A 839 33.95 -3.58 -29.15
C THR A 839 33.06 -3.76 -27.93
N MET A 840 33.47 -3.23 -26.78
CA MET A 840 32.68 -3.22 -25.55
C MET A 840 32.57 -1.81 -25.00
N ILE A 841 31.38 -1.41 -24.56
CA ILE A 841 31.21 -0.23 -23.71
C ILE A 841 30.80 -0.65 -22.30
N ILE A 842 31.50 -0.10 -21.31
CA ILE A 842 31.32 -0.48 -19.91
C ILE A 842 31.57 0.71 -18.98
N PRO A 843 30.65 1.02 -18.04
CA PRO A 843 30.87 2.03 -17.01
C PRO A 843 31.74 1.46 -15.90
N VAL A 844 32.97 1.95 -15.76
CA VAL A 844 33.96 1.45 -14.80
C VAL A 844 34.39 2.57 -13.87
N GLY A 845 34.52 2.25 -12.58
CA GLY A 845 35.13 3.14 -11.60
C GLY A 845 34.65 2.87 -10.18
N GLU A 846 34.97 3.79 -9.28
CA GLU A 846 34.48 3.76 -7.91
C GLU A 846 32.96 3.99 -7.86
N ARG A 847 32.34 3.70 -6.71
CA ARG A 847 30.88 3.63 -6.58
C ARG A 847 30.14 4.86 -7.12
N TYR A 848 30.66 6.07 -6.94
CA TYR A 848 30.07 7.32 -7.45
C TYR A 848 30.88 8.01 -8.55
N GLN A 849 32.05 7.47 -8.89
CA GLN A 849 33.00 8.05 -9.84
C GLN A 849 33.23 7.02 -10.93
N GLN A 850 32.31 6.99 -11.90
CA GLN A 850 32.37 6.05 -13.02
C GLN A 850 32.60 6.83 -14.31
N SER A 851 33.34 6.24 -15.23
CA SER A 851 33.43 6.72 -16.61
C SER A 851 33.12 5.57 -17.54
N PHE A 852 32.49 5.85 -18.68
CA PHE A 852 32.43 4.86 -19.73
C PHE A 852 33.82 4.62 -20.31
N TYR A 853 34.13 3.36 -20.56
CA TYR A 853 35.28 2.97 -21.35
C TYR A 853 34.81 2.25 -22.60
N LEU A 854 35.32 2.68 -23.75
CA LEU A 854 35.25 1.92 -24.98
C LEU A 854 36.46 1.02 -25.06
N VAL A 855 36.23 -0.29 -25.02
CA VAL A 855 37.26 -1.32 -25.09
C VAL A 855 37.21 -1.95 -26.47
N GLN A 856 38.33 -2.01 -27.18
CA GLN A 856 38.43 -2.72 -28.46
C GLN A 856 39.46 -3.84 -28.36
N LYS A 857 39.14 -4.99 -28.95
CA LYS A 857 40.05 -6.14 -29.00
C LYS A 857 40.72 -6.18 -30.38
N ARG A 858 42.05 -6.09 -30.42
CA ARG A 858 42.86 -6.17 -31.64
C ARG A 858 44.10 -7.03 -31.40
N ASN A 859 44.30 -8.04 -32.22
CA ASN A 859 45.37 -9.04 -32.12
C ASN A 859 45.49 -9.64 -30.70
N GLY A 860 44.36 -9.94 -30.05
CA GLY A 860 44.33 -10.42 -28.67
C GLY A 860 44.67 -9.39 -27.59
N GLN A 861 44.97 -8.14 -27.94
CA GLN A 861 45.23 -7.04 -27.00
C GLN A 861 44.02 -6.12 -26.88
N LEU A 862 43.87 -5.48 -25.71
CA LEU A 862 42.80 -4.52 -25.47
C LEU A 862 43.33 -3.09 -25.54
N THR A 863 42.72 -2.27 -26.39
CA THR A 863 42.82 -0.81 -26.27
C THR A 863 41.61 -0.29 -25.51
N ARG A 864 41.82 0.76 -24.70
CA ARG A 864 40.78 1.40 -23.89
C ARG A 864 40.77 2.89 -24.14
N GLU A 865 39.62 3.42 -24.48
CA GLU A 865 39.36 4.85 -24.62
C GLU A 865 38.39 5.26 -23.51
N ARG A 866 38.76 6.24 -22.69
CA ARG A 866 37.87 6.84 -21.69
C ARG A 866 36.89 7.76 -22.42
N LEU A 867 35.61 7.65 -22.06
CA LEU A 867 34.49 8.44 -22.58
C LEU A 867 33.88 9.30 -21.44
N LEU A 868 32.60 9.70 -21.56
CA LEU A 868 31.93 10.54 -20.57
C LEU A 868 31.89 9.92 -19.15
N GLY A 869 31.85 10.80 -18.16
CA GLY A 869 31.49 10.46 -16.78
C GLY A 869 30.04 9.99 -16.70
N THR A 870 29.77 9.00 -15.84
CA THR A 870 28.46 8.36 -15.75
C THR A 870 28.16 7.90 -14.33
N PHE A 871 26.91 7.53 -14.07
CA PHE A 871 26.50 6.96 -12.79
C PHE A 871 25.44 5.89 -12.97
N PHE A 872 25.90 4.65 -12.98
CA PHE A 872 25.10 3.45 -13.10
C PHE A 872 24.93 2.74 -11.76
N VAL A 873 23.84 1.97 -11.68
CA VAL A 873 23.66 0.98 -10.62
C VAL A 873 24.85 0.02 -10.57
N PRO A 874 25.33 -0.37 -9.38
CA PRO A 874 26.47 -1.27 -9.27
C PRO A 874 26.13 -2.63 -9.88
N MET A 875 27.11 -3.26 -10.52
CA MET A 875 27.01 -4.68 -10.89
C MET A 875 27.02 -5.49 -9.59
N THR A 876 25.91 -6.15 -9.27
CA THR A 876 25.79 -6.97 -8.06
C THR A 876 26.34 -8.39 -8.29
N GLY A 877 26.35 -9.24 -7.25
CA GLY A 877 26.90 -10.59 -7.35
C GLY A 877 28.41 -10.62 -7.10
N GLU A 878 29.16 -11.31 -7.96
CA GLU A 878 30.62 -11.46 -7.81
C GLU A 878 31.36 -10.11 -7.93
N ALA A 879 30.89 -9.22 -8.79
CA ALA A 879 31.49 -7.90 -8.99
C ALA A 879 31.49 -7.05 -7.70
N GLU A 880 30.36 -7.00 -6.99
CA GLU A 880 30.26 -6.23 -5.74
C GLU A 880 31.09 -6.87 -4.61
N ARG A 881 31.23 -8.21 -4.57
CA ARG A 881 32.11 -8.88 -3.58
C ARG A 881 33.58 -8.53 -3.76
N GLN A 882 34.00 -8.25 -4.99
CA GLN A 882 35.39 -7.94 -5.33
C GLN A 882 35.69 -6.44 -5.34
N ARG A 883 34.69 -5.58 -5.09
CA ARG A 883 34.86 -4.13 -5.12
C ARG A 883 35.80 -3.69 -3.99
N ARG A 884 36.89 -3.03 -4.37
CA ARG A 884 37.96 -2.60 -3.45
C ARG A 884 37.62 -1.36 -2.64
N ASP A 885 36.93 -0.39 -3.24
CA ASP A 885 36.65 0.91 -2.64
C ASP A 885 35.15 1.12 -2.42
N ASN A 886 34.76 1.37 -1.16
CA ASN A 886 33.39 1.72 -0.79
C ASN A 886 33.43 3.05 -0.02
N PRO A 887 32.77 4.11 -0.52
CA PRO A 887 32.83 5.44 0.09
C PRO A 887 32.34 5.45 1.53
N ASP A 888 33.08 6.13 2.42
CA ASP A 888 32.71 6.30 3.82
C ASP A 888 31.55 7.29 3.95
N GLY A 889 30.34 6.78 4.15
CA GLY A 889 29.14 7.60 4.33
C GLY A 889 29.17 8.53 5.55
N THR A 890 30.11 8.35 6.48
CA THR A 890 30.31 9.30 7.59
C THR A 890 31.08 10.56 7.16
N LYS A 891 31.71 10.53 5.97
CA LYS A 891 32.50 11.62 5.39
C LYS A 891 32.04 11.95 3.96
N PRO A 892 30.77 12.41 3.79
CA PRO A 892 30.25 12.83 2.50
C PRO A 892 31.13 13.92 1.89
N SER A 893 31.44 13.80 0.60
CA SER A 893 32.27 14.75 -0.13
C SER A 893 31.86 14.83 -1.61
N ILE A 894 32.19 15.96 -2.25
CA ILE A 894 32.08 16.16 -3.69
C ILE A 894 33.49 16.16 -4.27
N THR A 895 33.69 15.40 -5.35
CA THR A 895 34.91 15.38 -6.14
C THR A 895 34.89 16.53 -7.16
N ASN A 896 36.00 17.25 -7.31
CA ASN A 896 36.12 18.38 -8.25
C ASN A 896 35.00 19.44 -8.11
N GLY A 897 34.60 19.76 -6.87
CA GLY A 897 33.64 20.83 -6.59
C GLY A 897 34.19 22.24 -6.81
N ASN A 898 35.53 22.37 -6.83
CA ASN A 898 36.26 23.60 -7.17
C ASN A 898 36.62 23.69 -8.66
N PHE A 899 36.26 22.69 -9.46
CA PHE A 899 36.41 22.68 -10.92
C PHE A 899 37.85 22.81 -11.46
N GLU A 900 38.88 22.56 -10.63
CA GLU A 900 40.29 22.69 -11.00
C GLU A 900 40.93 21.42 -11.59
N MET A 901 40.26 20.27 -11.53
CA MET A 901 40.86 18.98 -11.94
C MET A 901 40.95 18.81 -13.47
N GLY A 902 40.44 19.77 -14.26
CA GLY A 902 40.46 19.77 -15.72
C GLY A 902 39.09 19.47 -16.34
N THR A 903 39.09 19.25 -17.67
CA THR A 903 37.88 18.96 -18.43
C THR A 903 37.73 17.47 -18.74
N ASP A 904 36.50 16.99 -18.77
CA ASP A 904 36.16 15.70 -19.35
C ASP A 904 36.29 15.69 -20.88
N VAL A 905 35.97 14.55 -21.50
CA VAL A 905 36.09 14.36 -22.95
C VAL A 905 35.14 15.24 -23.78
N GLU A 906 34.12 15.84 -23.18
CA GLU A 906 33.18 16.75 -23.83
C GLU A 906 33.43 18.22 -23.47
N GLY A 907 34.48 18.53 -22.70
CA GLY A 907 34.86 19.88 -22.31
C GLY A 907 34.16 20.41 -21.05
N GLY A 908 33.36 19.58 -20.37
CA GLY A 908 32.75 19.90 -19.07
C GLY A 908 33.70 19.60 -17.90
N PRO A 909 33.36 19.97 -16.65
CA PRO A 909 34.20 19.65 -15.48
C PRO A 909 34.36 18.14 -15.27
N GLU A 910 35.59 17.68 -14.99
CA GLU A 910 35.85 16.27 -14.67
C GLU A 910 35.10 15.81 -13.41
N HIS A 911 34.76 14.52 -13.31
CA HIS A 911 34.04 13.87 -12.18
C HIS A 911 32.58 14.28 -11.97
N TRP A 912 32.06 15.18 -12.80
CA TRP A 912 30.63 15.43 -12.92
C TRP A 912 30.05 14.63 -14.09
N TYR A 913 28.78 14.27 -14.00
CA TYR A 913 28.13 13.42 -15.00
C TYR A 913 26.74 13.94 -15.38
N TYR A 914 26.20 13.42 -16.49
CA TYR A 914 24.96 13.91 -17.12
C TYR A 914 24.98 15.41 -17.44
N GLN A 915 26.14 15.88 -17.90
CA GLN A 915 26.42 17.29 -18.16
C GLN A 915 25.63 17.82 -19.36
N ARG A 916 25.00 18.99 -19.22
CA ARG A 916 24.21 19.66 -20.27
C ARG A 916 24.39 21.15 -20.23
N GLY A 917 24.62 21.76 -21.39
CA GLY A 917 24.70 23.22 -21.55
C GLY A 917 25.71 23.86 -20.60
N VAL A 918 26.81 23.16 -20.31
CA VAL A 918 27.85 23.57 -19.38
C VAL A 918 29.14 23.88 -20.14
N SER A 919 29.81 24.96 -19.77
CA SER A 919 31.19 25.25 -20.17
C SER A 919 32.05 25.48 -18.93
N LEU A 920 33.33 25.13 -19.03
CA LEU A 920 34.34 25.50 -18.05
C LEU A 920 35.00 26.80 -18.50
N GLU A 921 34.92 27.84 -17.67
CA GLU A 921 35.44 29.18 -17.95
C GLU A 921 36.60 29.51 -17.02
N THR A 922 37.50 30.41 -17.46
CA THR A 922 38.72 30.75 -16.70
C THR A 922 38.84 32.21 -16.28
N LYS A 923 37.91 33.06 -16.73
CA LYS A 923 38.00 34.51 -16.55
C LYS A 923 37.15 34.97 -15.38
N ASP A 924 37.78 35.64 -14.42
CA ASP A 924 37.12 36.23 -13.24
C ASP A 924 36.48 35.19 -12.30
N ALA A 925 37.17 34.05 -12.11
CA ALA A 925 36.80 33.02 -11.12
C ALA A 925 36.94 33.59 -9.69
N PRO A 926 35.96 33.38 -8.80
CA PRO A 926 36.03 33.85 -7.43
C PRO A 926 37.05 33.06 -6.60
N GLU A 927 37.24 31.77 -6.90
CA GLU A 927 38.30 30.93 -6.33
C GLU A 927 39.06 30.22 -7.46
N GLY A 928 40.35 29.94 -7.25
CA GLY A 928 41.15 29.20 -8.23
C GLY A 928 41.27 29.88 -9.61
N LYS A 929 41.18 29.08 -10.67
CA LYS A 929 41.31 29.48 -12.07
C LYS A 929 40.08 29.13 -12.90
N HIS A 930 39.27 28.15 -12.50
CA HIS A 930 38.20 27.59 -13.30
C HIS A 930 36.86 27.68 -12.56
N TYR A 931 35.78 27.89 -13.30
CA TYR A 931 34.42 27.77 -12.79
C TYR A 931 33.50 27.29 -13.90
N VAL A 932 32.31 26.81 -13.52
CA VAL A 932 31.35 26.28 -14.49
C VAL A 932 30.27 27.30 -14.81
N VAL A 933 29.88 27.37 -16.09
CA VAL A 933 28.76 28.19 -16.56
C VAL A 933 27.73 27.30 -17.24
N TYR A 934 26.52 27.33 -16.70
CA TYR A 934 25.35 26.73 -17.32
C TYR A 934 24.60 27.78 -18.14
N SER A 935 24.38 27.52 -19.42
CA SER A 935 23.63 28.41 -20.33
C SER A 935 22.43 27.69 -20.92
N ASN A 936 21.27 28.35 -20.91
CA ASN A 936 20.07 27.83 -21.57
C ASN A 936 19.20 28.98 -22.09
N ASP A 937 18.82 28.94 -23.36
CA ASP A 937 17.95 29.93 -24.00
C ASP A 937 16.51 29.42 -24.20
N LYS A 938 16.26 28.13 -23.92
CA LYS A 938 14.97 27.48 -24.15
C LYS A 938 14.31 27.07 -22.83
N PRO A 939 13.16 27.67 -22.47
CA PRO A 939 12.47 27.30 -21.23
C PRO A 939 12.13 25.81 -21.20
N GLY A 940 12.47 25.15 -20.10
CA GLY A 940 12.24 23.71 -19.89
C GLY A 940 13.33 22.78 -20.39
N HIS A 941 14.31 23.27 -21.16
CA HIS A 941 15.52 22.50 -21.49
C HIS A 941 16.46 22.42 -20.28
N LEU A 942 17.08 21.26 -20.10
CA LEU A 942 18.01 21.04 -19.00
C LEU A 942 19.39 21.58 -19.35
N ALA A 943 19.93 22.45 -18.50
CA ALA A 943 21.35 22.78 -18.42
C ALA A 943 21.82 22.58 -16.98
N HIS A 944 22.53 21.50 -16.71
CA HIS A 944 22.92 21.06 -15.37
C HIS A 944 24.06 20.04 -15.41
N SER A 945 24.65 19.77 -14.25
CA SER A 945 25.53 18.62 -13.99
C SER A 945 25.16 17.94 -12.68
N ASN A 946 25.41 16.64 -12.59
CA ASN A 946 25.10 15.80 -11.43
C ASN A 946 26.36 15.17 -10.83
N GLN A 947 26.32 14.91 -9.52
CA GLN A 947 27.29 14.06 -8.82
C GLN A 947 26.62 13.30 -7.68
N GLY A 948 27.13 12.11 -7.38
CA GLY A 948 26.60 11.22 -6.34
C GLY A 948 27.61 11.10 -5.23
N PHE A 949 27.16 10.88 -4.00
CA PHE A 949 28.04 10.66 -2.86
C PHE A 949 27.34 9.81 -1.81
N ALA A 950 28.14 9.09 -1.00
CA ALA A 950 27.61 8.38 0.16
C ALA A 950 27.32 9.35 1.29
N VAL A 951 26.26 9.10 2.05
CA VAL A 951 25.97 9.81 3.30
C VAL A 951 25.24 8.88 4.25
N ASP A 952 25.74 8.69 5.46
CA ASP A 952 25.08 7.88 6.48
C ASP A 952 24.38 8.77 7.49
N GLY A 953 23.07 8.95 7.29
CA GLY A 953 22.25 9.79 8.17
C GLY A 953 22.18 9.33 9.63
N ARG A 954 22.70 8.14 9.96
CA ARG A 954 22.87 7.70 11.35
C ARG A 954 23.96 8.49 12.07
N PHE A 955 24.98 8.94 11.34
CA PHE A 955 26.16 9.61 11.86
C PHE A 955 26.26 11.07 11.42
N VAL A 956 25.63 11.44 10.30
CA VAL A 956 25.60 12.81 9.77
C VAL A 956 24.22 13.40 10.02
N GLU A 957 24.13 14.50 10.76
CA GLU A 957 22.87 15.20 11.02
C GLU A 957 22.50 16.16 9.90
N SER A 958 23.48 16.92 9.42
CA SER A 958 23.33 17.88 8.33
C SER A 958 24.62 17.99 7.52
N LEU A 959 24.53 18.58 6.33
CA LEU A 959 25.66 18.99 5.51
C LEU A 959 25.72 20.51 5.49
N ASP A 960 26.88 21.08 5.80
CA ASP A 960 27.16 22.48 5.51
C ASP A 960 27.63 22.55 4.05
N LEU A 961 26.80 23.15 3.20
CA LEU A 961 27.04 23.37 1.77
C LEU A 961 27.52 24.80 1.56
N SER A 962 28.73 24.97 1.02
CA SER A 962 29.26 26.28 0.63
C SER A 962 29.54 26.34 -0.87
N TYR A 963 29.28 27.47 -1.51
CA TYR A 963 29.54 27.67 -2.94
C TYR A 963 29.51 29.16 -3.33
N TRP A 964 30.17 29.50 -4.42
CA TRP A 964 30.01 30.79 -5.10
C TRP A 964 29.01 30.66 -6.24
N ILE A 965 28.17 31.68 -6.42
CA ILE A 965 27.18 31.73 -7.49
C ILE A 965 27.08 33.12 -8.11
N LYS A 966 26.88 33.16 -9.43
CA LYS A 966 26.57 34.36 -10.22
C LYS A 966 25.44 34.03 -11.21
N THR A 967 24.47 34.94 -11.37
CA THR A 967 23.35 34.76 -12.33
C THR A 967 23.34 35.90 -13.35
N GLU A 968 22.98 35.59 -14.59
CA GLU A 968 22.77 36.58 -15.65
C GLU A 968 21.47 36.28 -16.41
N ALA A 969 20.52 37.22 -16.36
CA ALA A 969 19.24 37.14 -17.05
C ALA A 969 18.43 35.86 -16.76
N VAL A 970 18.58 35.28 -15.57
CA VAL A 970 17.92 34.03 -15.19
C VAL A 970 16.42 34.21 -15.03
N LEU A 971 15.65 33.37 -15.73
CA LEU A 971 14.19 33.31 -15.65
C LEU A 971 13.75 31.87 -15.39
N ALA A 972 12.80 31.70 -14.48
CA ALA A 972 12.21 30.41 -14.18
C ALA A 972 11.65 29.74 -15.45
N GLY A 973 11.76 28.41 -15.52
CA GLY A 973 11.13 27.62 -16.57
C GLY A 973 9.60 27.59 -16.46
N PRO A 974 8.90 26.99 -17.44
CA PRO A 974 7.45 26.92 -17.48
C PRO A 974 6.82 26.12 -16.33
N LYS A 975 7.59 25.31 -15.59
CA LYS A 975 7.12 24.54 -14.43
C LYS A 975 7.74 25.02 -13.12
N ALA A 976 7.00 24.90 -12.03
CA ALA A 976 7.41 25.40 -10.71
C ALA A 976 8.73 24.81 -10.19
N GLU A 977 9.07 23.60 -10.63
CA GLU A 977 10.30 22.89 -10.28
C GLU A 977 11.53 23.30 -11.11
N GLN A 978 11.34 24.06 -12.19
CA GLN A 978 12.38 24.41 -13.17
C GLN A 978 13.07 25.73 -12.79
N LEU A 979 13.86 25.67 -11.72
CA LEU A 979 14.55 26.82 -11.14
C LEU A 979 16.06 26.59 -11.15
N ALA A 980 16.79 27.67 -11.43
CA ALA A 980 18.24 27.66 -11.33
C ALA A 980 18.69 27.53 -9.88
N GLY A 981 19.68 26.66 -9.64
CA GLY A 981 20.27 26.46 -8.34
C GLY A 981 20.86 25.06 -8.13
N ILE A 982 21.13 24.77 -6.86
CA ILE A 982 21.64 23.50 -6.37
C ILE A 982 20.48 22.72 -5.76
N SER A 983 20.44 21.40 -5.99
CA SER A 983 19.55 20.50 -5.27
C SER A 983 20.29 19.25 -4.81
N ILE A 984 19.95 18.75 -3.63
CA ILE A 984 20.49 17.51 -3.08
C ILE A 984 19.34 16.57 -2.80
N THR A 985 19.32 15.43 -3.47
CA THR A 985 18.31 14.38 -3.28
C THR A 985 18.90 13.23 -2.47
N PHE A 986 18.24 12.88 -1.37
CA PHE A 986 18.65 11.80 -0.47
C PHE A 986 17.89 10.51 -0.74
N PHE A 987 18.58 9.38 -0.60
CA PHE A 987 18.04 8.04 -0.78
C PHE A 987 18.42 7.14 0.40
N ASP A 988 17.57 6.16 0.73
CA ASP A 988 17.88 5.16 1.77
C ASP A 988 18.77 4.02 1.23
N ARG A 989 19.00 3.00 2.08
CA ARG A 989 19.79 1.82 1.74
C ARG A 989 19.27 1.05 0.52
N ASN A 990 17.97 1.14 0.25
CA ASN A 990 17.31 0.49 -0.86
C ASN A 990 17.16 1.45 -2.06
N ARG A 991 17.89 2.58 -2.03
CA ARG A 991 17.85 3.65 -3.03
C ARG A 991 16.45 4.25 -3.24
N SER A 992 15.59 4.15 -2.23
CA SER A 992 14.28 4.79 -2.27
C SER A 992 14.42 6.27 -1.97
N PHE A 993 13.73 7.10 -2.73
CA PHE A 993 13.70 8.55 -2.53
C PHE A 993 13.24 8.90 -1.11
N LEU A 994 13.99 9.76 -0.42
CA LEU A 994 13.63 10.27 0.90
C LEU A 994 13.14 11.72 0.83
N THR A 995 13.98 12.61 0.30
CA THR A 995 13.67 14.04 0.17
C THR A 995 14.62 14.70 -0.81
N THR A 996 14.24 15.87 -1.32
CA THR A 996 15.13 16.77 -2.06
C THR A 996 15.19 18.11 -1.33
N TRP A 997 16.40 18.55 -1.00
CA TRP A 997 16.68 19.91 -0.60
C TRP A 997 17.05 20.75 -1.83
N ARG A 998 16.67 22.03 -1.87
CA ARG A 998 16.95 22.93 -2.99
C ARG A 998 17.25 24.34 -2.49
N THR A 999 18.12 25.05 -3.21
CA THR A 999 18.33 26.49 -3.06
C THR A 999 17.67 27.28 -4.21
N GLY A 1000 17.41 28.58 -3.98
CA GLY A 1000 16.72 29.49 -4.89
C GLY A 1000 15.28 29.83 -4.48
N PRO A 1001 14.56 30.67 -5.25
CA PRO A 1001 15.01 31.29 -6.51
C PRO A 1001 16.06 32.39 -6.28
N PHE A 1002 17.05 32.46 -7.16
CA PHE A 1002 18.04 33.53 -7.16
C PHE A 1002 17.54 34.76 -7.90
N PRO A 1003 18.06 35.97 -7.60
CA PRO A 1003 17.83 37.15 -8.42
C PRO A 1003 18.14 36.90 -9.90
N ARG A 1004 17.39 37.56 -10.78
CA ARG A 1004 17.54 37.44 -12.24
C ARG A 1004 18.98 37.70 -12.71
N THR A 1005 19.63 38.70 -12.13
CA THR A 1005 21.04 38.98 -12.35
C THR A 1005 21.67 39.33 -11.01
N MET A 1006 22.78 38.67 -10.66
CA MET A 1006 23.55 38.96 -9.46
C MET A 1006 25.05 38.75 -9.70
N PRO A 1007 25.93 39.58 -9.12
CA PRO A 1007 27.37 39.34 -9.16
C PRO A 1007 27.74 38.10 -8.35
N TRP A 1008 29.00 37.66 -8.45
CA TRP A 1008 29.54 36.59 -7.61
C TRP A 1008 29.20 36.83 -6.14
N THR A 1009 28.50 35.87 -5.55
CA THR A 1009 28.06 35.90 -4.16
C THR A 1009 28.37 34.55 -3.55
N SER A 1010 29.08 34.54 -2.41
CA SER A 1010 29.28 33.33 -1.62
C SER A 1010 28.02 33.01 -0.83
N LYS A 1011 27.68 31.73 -0.76
CA LYS A 1011 26.54 31.18 -0.05
C LYS A 1011 27.00 30.03 0.83
N GLU A 1012 26.45 30.00 2.05
CA GLU A 1012 26.55 28.87 2.97
C GLU A 1012 25.14 28.47 3.39
N GLU A 1013 24.82 27.19 3.27
CA GLU A 1013 23.51 26.65 3.57
C GLU A 1013 23.63 25.33 4.32
N ARG A 1014 22.79 25.14 5.34
CA ARG A 1014 22.74 23.89 6.11
C ARG A 1014 21.63 22.99 5.58
N VAL A 1015 22.02 21.79 5.12
CA VAL A 1015 21.14 20.80 4.51
C VAL A 1015 20.89 19.67 5.51
N ALA A 1016 19.66 19.53 6.00
CA ALA A 1016 19.32 18.44 6.92
C ALA A 1016 19.42 17.07 6.21
N VAL A 1017 20.11 16.12 6.86
CA VAL A 1017 20.26 14.74 6.34
C VAL A 1017 19.25 13.82 7.05
N PRO A 1018 18.35 13.16 6.31
CA PRO A 1018 17.44 12.17 6.90
C PRO A 1018 18.21 11.02 7.55
N ARG A 1019 17.77 10.57 8.74
CA ARG A 1019 18.48 9.53 9.52
C ARG A 1019 18.67 8.20 8.78
N THR A 1020 17.79 7.89 7.82
CA THR A 1020 17.83 6.68 6.99
C THR A 1020 18.63 6.84 5.71
N ALA A 1021 19.13 8.04 5.38
CA ALA A 1021 19.88 8.28 4.16
C ALA A 1021 21.17 7.45 4.12
N ARG A 1022 21.47 6.89 2.95
CA ARG A 1022 22.70 6.13 2.64
C ARG A 1022 23.43 6.69 1.43
N ASP A 1023 22.67 7.19 0.47
CA ASP A 1023 23.17 7.74 -0.78
C ASP A 1023 22.53 9.12 -1.02
N ALA A 1024 23.23 10.01 -1.71
CA ALA A 1024 22.70 11.29 -2.15
C ALA A 1024 23.20 11.66 -3.55
N VAL A 1025 22.42 12.46 -4.27
CA VAL A 1025 22.78 13.04 -5.57
C VAL A 1025 22.62 14.55 -5.50
N ILE A 1026 23.69 15.29 -5.80
CA ILE A 1026 23.68 16.72 -6.01
C ILE A 1026 23.48 17.02 -7.50
N MET A 1027 22.61 17.98 -7.81
CA MET A 1027 22.40 18.55 -9.14
C MET A 1027 22.61 20.05 -9.07
N ILE A 1028 23.40 20.59 -9.99
CA ILE A 1028 23.71 22.03 -10.07
C ILE A 1028 23.41 22.56 -11.48
N GLY A 1029 22.83 23.75 -11.59
CA GLY A 1029 22.64 24.43 -12.89
C GLY A 1029 21.33 25.20 -13.01
N LEU A 1030 20.85 25.38 -14.23
CA LEU A 1030 19.60 26.07 -14.55
C LEU A 1030 18.35 25.19 -14.38
N ASN A 1031 18.50 23.86 -14.47
CA ASN A 1031 17.45 22.86 -14.19
C ASN A 1031 16.10 23.13 -14.90
N GLY A 1032 16.11 23.70 -16.11
CA GLY A 1032 14.90 24.08 -16.86
C GLY A 1032 14.63 25.58 -16.94
N ALA A 1033 15.32 26.39 -16.13
CA ALA A 1033 15.35 27.85 -16.25
C ALA A 1033 16.15 28.30 -17.49
N THR A 1034 15.90 29.52 -17.96
CA THR A 1034 16.71 30.15 -19.03
C THR A 1034 17.66 31.20 -18.43
N GLY A 1035 18.67 31.61 -19.18
CA GLY A 1035 19.70 32.58 -18.78
C GLY A 1035 21.06 31.91 -18.63
N LYS A 1036 21.89 32.46 -17.75
CA LYS A 1036 23.16 31.85 -17.35
C LYS A 1036 23.31 31.79 -15.84
N VAL A 1037 23.81 30.65 -15.34
CA VAL A 1037 24.28 30.51 -13.95
C VAL A 1037 25.71 30.04 -13.95
N ALA A 1038 26.57 30.80 -13.27
CA ALA A 1038 27.93 30.39 -12.98
C ALA A 1038 28.04 29.93 -11.53
N LEU A 1039 28.77 28.83 -11.30
CA LEU A 1039 29.02 28.26 -9.98
C LEU A 1039 30.51 27.95 -9.83
N ASP A 1040 31.02 28.15 -8.62
CA ASP A 1040 32.39 27.83 -8.25
C ASP A 1040 32.47 27.32 -6.80
N ASP A 1041 33.51 26.56 -6.47
CA ASP A 1041 33.88 26.08 -5.14
C ASP A 1041 32.75 25.42 -4.33
N VAL A 1042 32.02 24.48 -4.94
CA VAL A 1042 30.94 23.71 -4.30
C VAL A 1042 31.51 22.69 -3.32
N ARG A 1043 31.39 22.92 -2.01
CA ARG A 1043 31.92 22.06 -0.95
C ARG A 1043 30.82 21.55 -0.03
N LEU A 1044 31.03 20.35 0.51
CA LEU A 1044 30.21 19.76 1.58
C LEU A 1044 31.09 19.48 2.79
N ALA A 1045 30.62 19.88 3.97
CA ALA A 1045 31.18 19.47 5.25
C ALA A 1045 30.12 18.74 6.09
N PRO A 1046 30.36 17.51 6.56
CA PRO A 1046 29.43 16.82 7.42
C PRO A 1046 29.37 17.44 8.80
N VAL A 1047 28.17 17.67 9.30
CA VAL A 1047 27.90 17.95 10.71
C VAL A 1047 27.51 16.64 11.37
N PRO A 1048 28.31 16.13 12.33
CA PRO A 1048 28.02 14.88 13.00
C PRO A 1048 26.74 15.00 13.82
N ARG A 1049 26.03 13.88 13.93
CA ARG A 1049 24.81 13.74 14.73
C ARG A 1049 25.09 13.49 16.21
#